data_AF-A0A7C4BQ66-F1
#
_entry.id   AF-A0A7C4BQ66-F1
#
_cell.length_a   1.000
_cell.length_b   1.000
_cell.length_c   1.000
_cell.angle_alpha   90.00
_cell.angle_beta   90.00
_cell.angle_gamma   90.00
#
_symmetry.space_group_name_H-M   'P 1'
#
loop_
_entity.id
_entity.type
_entity.pdbx_description
1 polymer ?
#
loop_
_entity_poly.entity_id
_entity_poly.type
_entity_poly.pdbx_seq_one_letter_code
_entity_poly.pdbx_strand_id
1 'polypeptide(L)'
;MANLKTNFIGLELKSPIIIASAGITETIDRMKKCQDYGAGAIIMKSYFEEVISRKSPTPRFKIIKHDLSKNKTFTLFSYEQASEWDINRYAQEVSNAKAKLDIKIIPSINCTTDEGWVESAKLLESAGADAIELNTSCPHGSITFRGKAVEETIFNSVRLVREAVKLPIIAKISPMLTSPIGVVKELENVGVDAVTIFNRMTALEIDIESETPALHGGYAGHGGPWAIQYPLRWISEIRPNVKIAISGSGGVSNWQDVVKYILAGANTVQVCTAVIINGYEFIPELINGLEQYMDRKGYKTVDDFRGNVCSKILGTKQIDRRKKAIAHINYEENVAPCVSACPAHVPAEAYVRLIAQGKFAEAGEMIRSKNPFQSICGYICHHQCESECTRKLIDQPIAIRALKRFALEWANKNGHQTLGDNFPIKNSTGFKVAIIGAGPAGLTAGHDLVKMGHAVTVFEAGTEIGGKIRSAIPESKYPHDLLNKEIEYIKNLGVQIEINKALGEDFTLKSLQDMGFDSILLAIGSKPESVNKELNITDDGLIAVDEKTGLTSMDGVFSAGDAIHAKNRSLIQAVADGKRSAYFIDLYLRKQPLTPLPELKPVSKRSVLVRSIEEPETPRVEITKIDRMERTLTEEEAIKEASRCLACGCGVGCGRCHQVCIYSGVDLVGERYVINE
;
A
#
# COMPACT_ATOMS: atom_id res chain seq x y z
N MET A 1 -16.25 30.54 3.30
CA MET A 1 -15.29 30.37 4.40
C MET A 1 -16.09 29.83 5.57
N ALA A 2 -15.72 28.64 6.01
CA ALA A 2 -16.34 27.95 7.13
C ALA A 2 -16.24 28.78 8.43
N ASN A 3 -17.31 28.81 9.21
CA ASN A 3 -17.34 29.44 10.52
C ASN A 3 -17.14 28.37 11.60
N LEU A 4 -15.98 28.42 12.26
CA LEU A 4 -15.63 27.49 13.34
C LEU A 4 -16.23 27.85 14.71
N LYS A 5 -16.90 29.00 14.82
CA LYS A 5 -17.55 29.38 16.08
C LYS A 5 -18.58 28.34 16.49
N THR A 6 -18.58 28.00 17.78
CA THR A 6 -19.53 27.04 18.36
C THR A 6 -20.04 27.56 19.70
N ASN A 7 -21.25 27.16 20.07
CA ASN A 7 -21.77 27.36 21.42
C ASN A 7 -21.57 26.08 22.22
N PHE A 8 -20.95 26.21 23.39
CA PHE A 8 -20.82 25.12 24.35
C PHE A 8 -21.31 25.63 25.70
N ILE A 9 -22.41 25.06 26.22
CA ILE A 9 -23.02 25.40 27.52
C ILE A 9 -23.26 26.91 27.72
N GLY A 10 -23.68 27.62 26.67
CA GLY A 10 -23.90 29.07 26.70
C GLY A 10 -22.64 29.91 26.45
N LEU A 11 -21.47 29.29 26.32
CA LEU A 11 -20.21 29.96 25.99
C LEU A 11 -20.01 30.01 24.48
N GLU A 12 -19.88 31.22 23.92
CA GLU A 12 -19.45 31.40 22.52
C GLU A 12 -17.93 31.19 22.42
N LEU A 13 -17.53 30.17 21.68
CA LEU A 13 -16.13 29.78 21.48
C LEU A 13 -15.69 30.11 20.05
N LYS A 14 -14.43 30.56 19.89
CA LYS A 14 -13.84 30.85 18.57
C LYS A 14 -13.64 29.61 17.69
N SER A 15 -13.46 28.45 18.32
CA SER A 15 -13.31 27.14 17.68
C SER A 15 -13.86 26.05 18.61
N PRO A 16 -14.19 24.85 18.12
CA PRO A 16 -14.63 23.74 18.97
C PRO A 16 -13.48 23.07 19.74
N ILE A 17 -12.24 23.55 19.59
CA ILE A 17 -11.04 22.95 20.20
C ILE A 17 -10.82 23.56 21.57
N ILE A 18 -10.85 22.72 22.61
CA ILE A 18 -10.59 23.10 24.01
C ILE A 18 -9.25 22.48 24.42
N ILE A 19 -8.38 23.22 25.10
CA ILE A 19 -7.16 22.62 25.66
C ILE A 19 -7.50 22.00 27.02
N ALA A 20 -7.30 20.68 27.14
CA ALA A 20 -7.71 19.93 28.31
C ALA A 20 -6.77 20.17 29.51
N SER A 21 -7.27 19.85 30.72
CA SER A 21 -6.52 19.89 31.98
C SER A 21 -5.18 19.15 31.89
N ALA A 22 -4.08 19.89 32.03
CA ALA A 22 -2.70 19.39 32.11
C ALA A 22 -1.73 20.51 32.53
N GLY A 23 -0.44 20.19 32.71
CA GLY A 23 0.58 21.22 32.96
C GLY A 23 0.55 22.40 31.98
N ILE A 24 0.20 22.16 30.71
CA ILE A 24 0.07 23.20 29.66
C ILE A 24 -1.11 24.18 29.87
N THR A 25 -1.95 23.97 30.89
CA THR A 25 -3.06 24.87 31.25
C THR A 25 -3.01 25.32 32.73
N GLU A 26 -1.87 25.14 33.41
CA GLU A 26 -1.74 25.43 34.84
C GLU A 26 -1.57 26.92 35.15
N THR A 27 -0.71 27.64 34.40
CA THR A 27 -0.37 29.04 34.68
C THR A 27 -0.91 29.98 33.62
N ILE A 28 -1.12 31.26 33.97
CA ILE A 28 -1.59 32.30 33.03
C ILE A 28 -0.73 32.35 31.77
N ASP A 29 0.60 32.25 31.87
CA ASP A 29 1.48 32.31 30.71
C ASP A 29 1.24 31.15 29.73
N ARG A 30 0.96 29.96 30.26
CA ARG A 30 0.65 28.77 29.45
C ARG A 30 -0.77 28.85 28.87
N MET A 31 -1.71 29.36 29.65
CA MET A 31 -3.07 29.65 29.18
C MET A 31 -3.08 30.70 28.07
N LYS A 32 -2.24 31.74 28.20
CA LYS A 32 -2.05 32.77 27.17
C LYS A 32 -1.56 32.15 25.86
N LYS A 33 -0.61 31.22 25.91
CA LYS A 33 -0.18 30.49 24.70
C LYS A 33 -1.35 29.76 24.04
N CYS A 34 -2.18 29.05 24.81
CA CYS A 34 -3.38 28.39 24.26
C CYS A 34 -4.31 29.38 23.54
N GLN A 35 -4.53 30.56 24.11
CA GLN A 35 -5.32 31.63 23.51
C GLN A 35 -4.68 32.16 22.22
N ASP A 36 -3.39 32.51 22.28
CA ASP A 36 -2.65 33.11 21.17
C ASP A 36 -2.59 32.16 19.96
N TYR A 37 -2.62 30.84 20.20
CA TYR A 37 -2.67 29.79 19.19
C TYR A 37 -4.10 29.38 18.77
N GLY A 38 -5.14 30.07 19.25
CA GLY A 38 -6.51 29.97 18.69
C GLY A 38 -7.45 28.96 19.37
N ALA A 39 -7.11 28.45 20.56
CA ALA A 39 -8.02 27.59 21.31
C ALA A 39 -9.36 28.31 21.61
N GLY A 40 -10.47 27.55 21.64
CA GLY A 40 -11.80 28.06 21.95
C GLY A 40 -12.02 28.29 23.44
N ALA A 41 -11.54 27.38 24.28
CA ALA A 41 -11.57 27.46 25.75
C ALA A 41 -10.40 26.69 26.37
N ILE A 42 -10.23 26.85 27.68
CA ILE A 42 -9.22 26.15 28.47
C ILE A 42 -9.88 25.44 29.64
N ILE A 43 -9.60 24.15 29.78
CA ILE A 43 -9.78 23.45 31.05
C ILE A 43 -8.47 23.60 31.84
N MET A 44 -8.51 24.30 32.97
CA MET A 44 -7.31 24.46 33.81
C MET A 44 -6.86 23.11 34.37
N LYS A 45 -5.56 23.00 34.65
CA LYS A 45 -5.01 21.84 35.36
C LYS A 45 -5.81 21.60 36.62
N SER A 46 -6.24 20.36 36.83
CA SER A 46 -7.23 20.07 37.86
C SER A 46 -6.69 20.33 39.27
N TYR A 47 -7.53 20.83 40.16
CA TYR A 47 -7.29 20.87 41.61
C TYR A 47 -7.87 19.61 42.25
N PHE A 48 -7.11 18.98 43.15
CA PHE A 48 -7.55 17.81 43.92
C PHE A 48 -7.48 18.17 45.42
N GLU A 49 -8.55 17.85 46.17
CA GLU A 49 -8.63 18.10 47.62
C GLU A 49 -7.49 17.39 48.37
N GLU A 50 -7.26 16.12 48.04
CA GLU A 50 -6.17 15.34 48.61
C GLU A 50 -4.79 15.91 48.25
N VAL A 51 -4.00 16.25 49.28
CA VAL A 51 -2.67 16.87 49.14
C VAL A 51 -1.70 15.95 48.38
N ILE A 52 -1.76 14.63 48.59
CA ILE A 52 -0.84 13.68 47.96
C ILE A 52 -1.03 13.66 46.44
N SER A 53 -2.27 13.78 45.97
CA SER A 53 -2.67 13.81 44.56
C SER A 53 -2.29 15.12 43.84
N ARG A 54 -1.61 16.04 44.54
CA ARG A 54 -1.07 17.29 43.99
C ARG A 54 0.46 17.24 43.80
N LYS A 55 1.14 16.16 44.18
CA LYS A 55 2.60 16.04 44.06
C LYS A 55 2.99 15.16 42.87
N SER A 56 3.50 15.77 41.80
CA SER A 56 3.91 15.01 40.61
C SER A 56 5.29 14.36 40.79
N PRO A 57 5.41 13.02 40.70
CA PRO A 57 6.70 12.33 40.76
C PRO A 57 7.49 12.50 39.45
N THR A 58 8.80 12.22 39.48
CA THR A 58 9.70 12.32 38.31
C THR A 58 10.35 10.96 38.04
N PRO A 59 10.32 10.44 36.79
CA PRO A 59 9.71 11.00 35.58
C PRO A 59 8.18 10.85 35.50
N ARG A 60 7.48 11.86 34.96
CA ARG A 60 6.00 11.89 34.89
C ARG A 60 5.38 11.07 33.75
N PHE A 61 6.15 10.77 32.70
CA PHE A 61 5.64 10.21 31.45
C PHE A 61 6.57 9.12 30.92
N LYS A 62 5.98 8.08 30.33
CA LYS A 62 6.65 7.05 29.52
C LYS A 62 5.88 6.91 28.20
N ILE A 63 6.58 6.95 27.07
CA ILE A 63 6.00 6.62 25.77
C ILE A 63 6.23 5.13 25.54
N ILE A 64 5.15 4.36 25.48
CA ILE A 64 5.17 2.94 25.18
C ILE A 64 4.90 2.80 23.68
N LYS A 65 5.85 2.18 22.97
CA LYS A 65 5.73 1.91 21.55
C LYS A 65 5.45 0.44 21.37
N HIS A 66 4.33 0.11 20.73
CA HIS A 66 4.07 -1.25 20.29
C HIS A 66 4.66 -1.42 18.90
N ASP A 67 5.58 -2.36 18.72
CA ASP A 67 6.24 -2.60 17.44
C ASP A 67 5.34 -3.44 16.54
N LEU A 68 4.31 -2.78 16.00
CA LEU A 68 3.50 -3.28 14.90
C LEU A 68 3.87 -2.41 13.69
N SER A 69 4.43 -3.04 12.65
CA SER A 69 5.00 -2.38 11.46
C SER A 69 4.20 -1.19 10.90
N LYS A 70 4.91 -0.26 10.24
CA LYS A 70 4.52 0.91 9.43
C LYS A 70 3.55 1.96 10.00
N ASN A 71 2.62 1.63 10.90
CA ASN A 71 1.76 2.59 11.59
C ASN A 71 2.19 2.74 13.05
N LYS A 72 3.05 3.73 13.33
CA LYS A 72 3.53 4.02 14.67
C LYS A 72 2.42 4.64 15.52
N THR A 73 1.54 3.83 16.10
CA THR A 73 0.76 4.23 17.27
C THR A 73 1.64 4.18 18.51
N PHE A 74 1.28 4.92 19.54
CA PHE A 74 1.95 4.87 20.83
C PHE A 74 0.95 5.04 21.95
N THR A 75 1.34 4.56 23.12
CA THR A 75 0.67 4.85 24.37
C THR A 75 1.47 5.91 25.10
N LEU A 76 0.76 6.92 25.63
CA LEU A 76 1.29 7.82 26.65
C LEU A 76 0.87 7.29 28.02
N PHE A 77 1.81 6.70 28.76
CA PHE A 77 1.65 6.27 30.14
C PHE A 77 2.14 7.38 31.08
N SER A 78 1.35 7.74 32.07
CA SER A 78 1.54 9.01 32.78
C SER A 78 1.09 8.99 34.23
N TYR A 79 1.99 9.45 35.08
CA TYR A 79 1.82 9.76 36.50
C TYR A 79 1.76 11.28 36.73
N GLU A 80 1.15 12.02 35.80
CA GLU A 80 0.93 13.45 36.02
C GLU A 80 -0.19 13.66 37.05
N GLN A 81 0.14 14.37 38.14
CA GLN A 81 -0.78 14.67 39.24
C GLN A 81 -1.45 16.04 39.04
N ALA A 82 -2.42 16.35 39.90
CA ALA A 82 -3.15 17.61 39.95
C ALA A 82 -2.22 18.81 40.18
N SER A 83 -2.77 20.03 40.11
CA SER A 83 -2.00 21.25 40.39
C SER A 83 -1.46 21.23 41.82
N GLU A 84 -0.22 21.71 42.01
CA GLU A 84 0.44 21.77 43.31
C GLU A 84 -0.21 22.79 44.27
N TRP A 85 -1.10 23.65 43.75
CA TRP A 85 -1.76 24.71 44.50
C TRP A 85 -2.88 24.20 45.42
N ASP A 86 -3.12 24.92 46.50
CA ASP A 86 -4.37 24.81 47.24
C ASP A 86 -5.51 25.54 46.54
N ILE A 87 -6.73 25.36 47.04
CA ILE A 87 -7.95 25.92 46.42
C ILE A 87 -7.94 27.45 46.39
N ASN A 88 -7.34 28.12 47.38
CA ASN A 88 -7.27 29.57 47.44
C ASN A 88 -6.32 30.12 46.37
N ARG A 89 -5.11 29.57 46.27
CA ARG A 89 -4.15 29.95 45.22
C ARG A 89 -4.69 29.61 43.83
N TYR A 90 -5.40 28.49 43.70
CA TYR A 90 -6.03 28.05 42.46
C TYR A 90 -7.14 29.02 42.02
N ALA A 91 -8.04 29.40 42.92
CA ALA A 91 -9.06 30.42 42.67
C ALA A 91 -8.45 31.80 42.36
N GLN A 92 -7.36 32.19 43.03
CA GLN A 92 -6.64 33.41 42.67
C GLN A 92 -6.10 33.37 41.25
N GLU A 93 -5.61 32.22 40.78
CA GLU A 93 -5.16 32.08 39.38
C GLU A 93 -6.33 32.19 38.40
N VAL A 94 -7.51 31.66 38.75
CA VAL A 94 -8.74 31.85 37.95
C VAL A 94 -9.05 33.34 37.81
N SER A 95 -9.14 34.09 38.93
CA SER A 95 -9.40 35.53 38.91
C SER A 95 -8.37 36.28 38.05
N ASN A 96 -7.09 35.93 38.19
CA ASN A 96 -6.01 36.54 37.43
C ASN A 96 -6.09 36.21 35.93
N ALA A 97 -6.45 34.98 35.57
CA ALA A 97 -6.63 34.56 34.18
C ALA A 97 -7.83 35.29 33.54
N LYS A 98 -8.94 35.39 34.26
CA LYS A 98 -10.14 36.14 33.85
C LYS A 98 -9.88 37.63 33.64
N ALA A 99 -8.97 38.22 34.42
CA ALA A 99 -8.58 39.62 34.28
C ALA A 99 -7.62 39.89 33.11
N LYS A 100 -6.87 38.88 32.64
CA LYS A 100 -5.77 39.05 31.67
C LYS A 100 -6.03 38.40 30.31
N LEU A 101 -6.95 37.46 30.23
CA LEU A 101 -7.20 36.63 29.05
C LEU A 101 -8.66 36.76 28.61
N ASP A 102 -8.88 36.76 27.30
CA ASP A 102 -10.20 36.81 26.67
C ASP A 102 -10.82 35.42 26.47
N ILE A 103 -9.98 34.38 26.47
CA ILE A 103 -10.40 32.98 26.33
C ILE A 103 -11.22 32.53 27.53
N LYS A 104 -12.17 31.61 27.30
CA LYS A 104 -13.00 31.04 28.37
C LYS A 104 -12.17 30.13 29.27
N ILE A 105 -12.26 30.36 30.58
CA ILE A 105 -11.51 29.66 31.63
C ILE A 105 -12.46 28.77 32.43
N ILE A 106 -12.19 27.48 32.38
CA ILE A 106 -12.99 26.43 33.02
C ILE A 106 -12.10 25.69 34.02
N PRO A 107 -12.11 26.05 35.32
CA PRO A 107 -11.44 25.27 36.34
C PRO A 107 -11.95 23.83 36.41
N SER A 108 -11.06 22.92 36.73
CA SER A 108 -11.36 21.49 36.88
C SER A 108 -11.08 21.06 38.32
N ILE A 109 -12.05 20.47 39.00
CA ILE A 109 -11.89 20.06 40.41
C ILE A 109 -12.23 18.59 40.65
N ASN A 110 -11.56 17.99 41.62
CA ASN A 110 -11.91 16.70 42.23
C ASN A 110 -11.82 16.84 43.75
N CYS A 111 -12.91 16.53 44.43
CA CYS A 111 -12.99 16.55 45.89
C CYS A 111 -13.40 15.16 46.40
N THR A 112 -13.02 14.86 47.63
CA THR A 112 -13.34 13.60 48.31
C THR A 112 -14.40 13.78 49.39
N THR A 113 -14.64 15.01 49.85
CA THR A 113 -15.68 15.36 50.82
C THR A 113 -16.81 16.17 50.18
N ASP A 114 -18.02 16.05 50.73
CA ASP A 114 -19.18 16.81 50.29
C ASP A 114 -18.95 18.32 50.50
N GLU A 115 -18.35 18.71 51.63
CA GLU A 115 -17.94 20.08 51.93
C GLU A 115 -16.90 20.59 50.93
N GLY A 116 -15.89 19.78 50.61
CA GLY A 116 -14.84 20.13 49.66
C GLY A 116 -15.39 20.46 48.27
N TRP A 117 -16.36 19.68 47.78
CA TRP A 117 -17.05 19.96 46.51
C TRP A 117 -17.78 21.31 46.54
N VAL A 118 -18.55 21.58 47.59
CA VAL A 118 -19.36 22.79 47.73
C VAL A 118 -18.50 24.04 47.90
N GLU A 119 -17.51 24.01 48.79
CA GLU A 119 -16.65 25.16 49.07
C GLU A 119 -15.76 25.51 47.88
N SER A 120 -15.16 24.51 47.24
CA SER A 120 -14.34 24.70 46.05
C SER A 120 -15.15 25.33 44.91
N ALA A 121 -16.37 24.83 44.67
CA ALA A 121 -17.22 25.36 43.61
C ALA A 121 -17.63 26.82 43.86
N LYS A 122 -18.07 27.16 45.09
CA LYS A 122 -18.43 28.53 45.47
C LYS A 122 -17.26 29.51 45.34
N LEU A 123 -16.05 29.06 45.70
CA LEU A 123 -14.87 29.88 45.57
C LEU A 123 -14.53 30.16 44.11
N LEU A 124 -14.67 29.16 43.24
CA LEU A 124 -14.43 29.31 41.80
C LEU A 124 -15.49 30.17 41.09
N GLU A 125 -16.74 30.09 41.52
CA GLU A 125 -17.79 31.03 41.09
C GLU A 125 -17.45 32.46 41.51
N SER A 126 -17.03 32.67 42.75
CA SER A 126 -16.60 33.98 43.25
C SER A 126 -15.36 34.51 42.52
N ALA A 127 -14.48 33.62 42.05
CA ALA A 127 -13.32 33.94 41.24
C ALA A 127 -13.66 34.30 39.77
N GLY A 128 -14.92 34.15 39.36
CA GLY A 128 -15.39 34.53 38.02
C GLY A 128 -15.15 33.50 36.93
N ALA A 129 -15.03 32.21 37.28
CA ALA A 129 -14.96 31.12 36.30
C ALA A 129 -16.12 31.18 35.28
N ASP A 130 -15.87 30.81 34.01
CA ASP A 130 -16.93 30.79 32.98
C ASP A 130 -17.84 29.54 33.09
N ALA A 131 -17.27 28.44 33.58
CA ALA A 131 -17.94 27.17 33.87
C ALA A 131 -17.05 26.36 34.83
N ILE A 132 -17.52 25.20 35.32
CA ILE A 132 -16.72 24.31 36.16
C ILE A 132 -16.75 22.87 35.62
N GLU A 133 -15.59 22.24 35.49
CA GLU A 133 -15.47 20.81 35.16
C GLU A 133 -15.29 19.98 36.43
N LEU A 134 -16.28 19.15 36.74
CA LEU A 134 -16.23 18.19 37.84
C LEU A 134 -15.58 16.93 37.33
N ASN A 135 -14.34 16.70 37.77
CA ASN A 135 -13.62 15.47 37.51
C ASN A 135 -14.12 14.41 38.49
N THR A 136 -15.31 13.87 38.25
CA THR A 136 -15.99 12.89 39.13
C THR A 136 -15.43 11.47 39.00
N SER A 137 -14.18 11.36 38.53
CA SER A 137 -13.56 10.09 38.23
C SER A 137 -13.00 9.41 39.50
N CYS A 138 -12.44 10.14 40.46
CA CYS A 138 -11.89 9.51 41.67
C CYS A 138 -12.97 9.07 42.68
N PRO A 139 -12.82 7.91 43.37
CA PRO A 139 -11.58 7.17 43.58
C PRO A 139 -11.49 5.88 42.74
N HIS A 140 -10.97 5.99 41.51
CA HIS A 140 -10.59 4.84 40.67
C HIS A 140 -9.48 3.95 41.26
N GLY A 141 -8.90 4.32 42.40
CA GLY A 141 -7.87 3.53 43.09
C GLY A 141 -8.41 2.35 43.90
N SER A 142 -9.72 2.26 44.13
CA SER A 142 -10.31 1.18 44.92
C SER A 142 -11.06 0.20 44.02
N ILE A 143 -10.50 -0.99 43.84
CA ILE A 143 -11.08 -2.11 43.08
C ILE A 143 -12.28 -2.77 43.77
N THR A 144 -12.76 -2.23 44.89
CA THR A 144 -13.78 -2.86 45.76
C THR A 144 -15.20 -2.31 45.54
N PHE A 145 -15.39 -1.26 44.74
CA PHE A 145 -16.70 -0.66 44.52
C PHE A 145 -17.58 -1.45 43.53
N ARG A 146 -18.90 -1.47 43.81
CA ARG A 146 -19.91 -2.01 42.89
C ARG A 146 -20.42 -0.89 41.97
N GLY A 147 -20.63 -1.18 40.69
CA GLY A 147 -20.91 -0.19 39.64
C GLY A 147 -21.98 0.86 40.00
N LYS A 148 -23.12 0.46 40.57
CA LYS A 148 -24.19 1.39 40.96
C LYS A 148 -23.77 2.38 42.06
N ALA A 149 -22.98 1.94 43.04
CA ALA A 149 -22.54 2.80 44.13
C ALA A 149 -21.60 3.91 43.63
N VAL A 150 -20.76 3.59 42.62
CA VAL A 150 -19.89 4.58 41.96
C VAL A 150 -20.74 5.63 41.23
N GLU A 151 -21.76 5.18 40.49
CA GLU A 151 -22.68 6.07 39.78
C GLU A 151 -23.45 6.98 40.77
N GLU A 152 -23.96 6.43 41.88
CA GLU A 152 -24.64 7.19 42.94
C GLU A 152 -23.74 8.25 43.59
N THR A 153 -22.46 7.95 43.84
CA THR A 153 -21.49 8.94 44.33
C THR A 153 -21.29 10.08 43.34
N ILE A 154 -21.13 9.76 42.04
CA ILE A 154 -21.00 10.76 40.98
C ILE A 154 -22.21 11.68 40.96
N PHE A 155 -23.43 11.12 40.97
CA PHE A 155 -24.67 11.89 40.98
C PHE A 155 -24.77 12.77 42.23
N ASN A 156 -24.37 12.27 43.40
CA ASN A 156 -24.38 13.05 44.63
C ASN A 156 -23.43 14.26 44.57
N SER A 157 -22.17 14.07 44.16
CA SER A 157 -21.21 15.17 44.05
C SER A 157 -21.68 16.26 43.08
N VAL A 158 -22.24 15.85 41.94
CA VAL A 158 -22.81 16.77 40.97
C VAL A 158 -24.00 17.53 41.53
N ARG A 159 -24.91 16.84 42.23
CA ARG A 159 -26.08 17.44 42.89
C ARG A 159 -25.66 18.51 43.90
N LEU A 160 -24.70 18.19 44.77
CA LEU A 160 -24.18 19.12 45.77
C LEU A 160 -23.61 20.38 45.14
N VAL A 161 -22.81 20.23 44.08
CA VAL A 161 -22.26 21.40 43.36
C VAL A 161 -23.37 22.19 42.67
N ARG A 162 -24.34 21.52 42.03
CA ARG A 162 -25.46 22.19 41.37
C ARG A 162 -26.30 23.03 42.33
N GLU A 163 -26.54 22.52 43.54
CA GLU A 163 -27.26 23.24 44.60
C GLU A 163 -26.44 24.43 45.15
N ALA A 164 -25.11 24.36 45.05
CA ALA A 164 -24.20 25.35 45.63
C ALA A 164 -23.89 26.56 44.74
N VAL A 165 -23.88 26.41 43.41
CA VAL A 165 -23.47 27.45 42.45
C VAL A 165 -24.46 27.59 41.30
N LYS A 166 -24.36 28.67 40.51
CA LYS A 166 -25.11 28.90 39.26
C LYS A 166 -24.29 28.71 38.00
N LEU A 167 -22.97 28.52 38.13
CA LEU A 167 -22.09 28.22 37.00
C LEU A 167 -22.59 27.05 36.14
N PRO A 168 -22.34 27.06 34.83
CA PRO A 168 -22.48 25.88 34.00
C PRO A 168 -21.57 24.75 34.51
N ILE A 169 -22.13 23.55 34.66
CA ILE A 169 -21.44 22.38 35.21
C ILE A 169 -21.15 21.38 34.09
N ILE A 170 -19.91 20.93 34.01
CA ILE A 170 -19.45 19.88 33.10
C ILE A 170 -19.05 18.66 33.93
N ALA A 171 -19.73 17.52 33.76
CA ALA A 171 -19.34 16.28 34.40
C ALA A 171 -18.38 15.49 33.51
N LYS A 172 -17.13 15.29 33.95
CA LYS A 172 -16.14 14.48 33.23
C LYS A 172 -16.17 13.04 33.72
N ILE A 173 -16.70 12.16 32.88
CA ILE A 173 -16.99 10.79 33.29
C ILE A 173 -15.88 9.81 32.92
N SER A 174 -15.90 8.67 33.59
CA SER A 174 -14.95 7.57 33.40
C SER A 174 -15.36 6.69 32.23
N PRO A 175 -14.38 6.13 31.48
CA PRO A 175 -14.65 5.09 30.49
C PRO A 175 -15.08 3.75 31.14
N MET A 176 -14.97 3.60 32.46
CA MET A 176 -15.25 2.34 33.18
C MET A 176 -16.70 2.22 33.71
N LEU A 177 -17.59 3.13 33.33
CA LEU A 177 -19.00 3.08 33.76
C LEU A 177 -19.82 2.09 32.92
N THR A 178 -20.92 1.59 33.50
CA THR A 178 -21.63 0.43 32.93
C THR A 178 -22.64 0.79 31.83
N SER A 179 -23.19 2.02 31.85
CA SER A 179 -24.23 2.46 30.92
C SER A 179 -24.01 3.90 30.44
N PRO A 180 -23.54 4.13 29.19
CA PRO A 180 -23.37 5.48 28.62
C PRO A 180 -24.62 6.33 28.72
N ILE A 181 -25.74 5.80 28.21
CA ILE A 181 -26.98 6.56 28.08
C ILE A 181 -27.61 6.74 29.45
N GLY A 182 -27.61 5.71 30.30
CA GLY A 182 -28.21 5.76 31.63
C GLY A 182 -27.54 6.79 32.53
N VAL A 183 -26.21 6.75 32.63
CA VAL A 183 -25.43 7.70 33.44
C VAL A 183 -25.63 9.13 32.94
N VAL A 184 -25.57 9.35 31.62
CA VAL A 184 -25.68 10.71 31.07
C VAL A 184 -27.09 11.28 31.24
N LYS A 185 -28.14 10.46 31.09
CA LYS A 185 -29.52 10.90 31.37
C LYS A 185 -29.72 11.25 32.84
N GLU A 186 -29.13 10.49 33.75
CA GLU A 186 -29.24 10.81 35.17
C GLU A 186 -28.48 12.09 35.52
N LEU A 187 -27.29 12.30 34.94
CA LEU A 187 -26.58 13.58 35.06
C LEU A 187 -27.37 14.76 34.48
N GLU A 188 -28.06 14.58 33.36
CA GLU A 188 -28.99 15.56 32.79
C GLU A 188 -30.14 15.86 33.77
N ASN A 189 -30.72 14.84 34.42
CA ASN A 189 -31.77 15.02 35.43
C ASN A 189 -31.28 15.77 36.69
N VAL A 190 -30.04 15.52 37.11
CA VAL A 190 -29.41 16.22 38.25
C VAL A 190 -29.10 17.68 37.93
N GLY A 191 -29.03 18.06 36.64
CA GLY A 191 -28.86 19.45 36.19
C GLY A 191 -27.45 19.78 35.70
N VAL A 192 -26.75 18.81 35.11
CA VAL A 192 -25.48 19.02 34.38
C VAL A 192 -25.75 19.65 33.01
N ASP A 193 -24.93 20.62 32.62
CA ASP A 193 -25.04 21.32 31.33
C ASP A 193 -24.30 20.60 30.20
N ALA A 194 -23.19 19.92 30.52
CA ALA A 194 -22.45 19.08 29.58
C ALA A 194 -21.72 17.90 30.21
N VAL A 195 -21.39 16.91 29.38
CA VAL A 195 -20.49 15.81 29.76
C VAL A 195 -19.21 15.82 28.94
N THR A 196 -18.09 15.49 29.58
CA THR A 196 -16.80 15.24 28.91
C THR A 196 -16.55 13.73 28.82
N ILE A 197 -16.42 13.20 27.60
CA ILE A 197 -16.19 11.78 27.28
C ILE A 197 -14.78 11.63 26.68
N PHE A 198 -13.74 11.21 27.40
CA PHE A 198 -13.65 10.77 28.80
C PHE A 198 -12.45 11.38 29.54
N ASN A 199 -12.35 11.10 30.85
CA ASN A 199 -11.05 11.08 31.53
C ASN A 199 -10.16 9.91 31.01
N ARG A 200 -8.87 9.92 31.37
CA ARG A 200 -7.90 8.90 30.99
C ARG A 200 -8.22 7.55 31.66
N MET A 201 -7.94 6.44 30.97
CA MET A 201 -8.09 5.09 31.51
C MET A 201 -6.96 4.79 32.49
N THR A 202 -7.28 4.19 33.63
CA THR A 202 -6.29 3.62 34.55
C THR A 202 -5.80 2.28 33.99
N ALA A 203 -4.49 2.10 33.85
CA ALA A 203 -3.90 0.85 33.36
C ALA A 203 -2.57 0.51 34.06
N LEU A 204 -2.05 -0.68 33.77
CA LEU A 204 -0.77 -1.20 34.24
C LEU A 204 0.17 -1.38 33.05
N GLU A 205 1.42 -0.93 33.19
CA GLU A 205 2.53 -1.26 32.30
C GLU A 205 3.55 -2.04 33.11
N ILE A 206 4.09 -3.13 32.56
CA ILE A 206 5.03 -4.01 33.25
C ILE A 206 6.36 -3.96 32.52
N ASP A 207 7.44 -3.70 33.27
CA ASP A 207 8.79 -3.94 32.78
C ASP A 207 9.11 -5.42 32.95
N ILE A 208 9.33 -6.11 31.83
CA ILE A 208 9.53 -7.57 31.81
C ILE A 208 10.91 -7.98 32.29
N GLU A 209 11.90 -7.09 32.22
CA GLU A 209 13.27 -7.40 32.63
C GLU A 209 13.41 -7.26 34.14
N SER A 210 12.76 -6.25 34.73
CA SER A 210 12.76 -6.05 36.18
C SER A 210 11.57 -6.69 36.90
N GLU A 211 10.62 -7.30 36.17
CA GLU A 211 9.39 -7.90 36.69
C GLU A 211 8.58 -6.97 37.61
N THR A 212 8.56 -5.67 37.30
CA THR A 212 7.90 -4.64 38.13
C THR A 212 7.00 -3.71 37.32
N PRO A 213 6.00 -3.07 37.93
CA PRO A 213 5.24 -2.04 37.25
C PRO A 213 6.15 -0.88 36.82
N ALA A 214 6.02 -0.45 35.56
CA ALA A 214 6.80 0.65 35.03
C ALA A 214 6.49 1.97 35.76
N LEU A 215 7.46 2.89 35.73
CA LEU A 215 7.46 4.16 36.47
C LEU A 215 7.46 3.92 38.00
N HIS A 216 6.43 4.37 38.71
CA HIS A 216 6.42 4.47 40.18
C HIS A 216 5.74 3.28 40.88
N GLY A 217 5.70 2.11 40.24
CA GLY A 217 5.30 0.87 40.91
C GLY A 217 3.80 0.64 41.05
N GLY A 218 2.94 1.34 40.30
CA GLY A 218 1.48 1.15 40.40
C GLY A 218 0.72 1.43 39.10
N TYR A 219 -0.59 1.66 39.23
CA TYR A 219 -1.43 2.05 38.11
C TYR A 219 -1.24 3.53 37.74
N ALA A 220 -1.27 3.81 36.44
CA ALA A 220 -1.18 5.18 35.94
C ALA A 220 -2.20 5.41 34.83
N GLY A 221 -2.30 6.67 34.40
CA GLY A 221 -3.13 7.04 33.28
C GLY A 221 -2.55 6.55 31.95
N HIS A 222 -3.35 5.83 31.18
CA HIS A 222 -3.05 5.31 29.86
C HIS A 222 -3.86 6.05 28.79
N GLY A 223 -3.17 6.72 27.86
CA GLY A 223 -3.77 7.45 26.76
C GLY A 223 -2.93 7.34 25.49
N GLY A 224 -3.20 8.19 24.50
CA GLY A 224 -2.53 8.18 23.20
C GLY A 224 -3.50 7.93 22.04
N PRO A 225 -3.02 7.98 20.78
CA PRO A 225 -3.86 7.93 19.58
C PRO A 225 -4.77 6.69 19.48
N TRP A 226 -4.36 5.56 20.07
CA TRP A 226 -5.15 4.32 20.10
C TRP A 226 -6.49 4.44 20.84
N ALA A 227 -6.67 5.44 21.70
CA ALA A 227 -7.84 5.54 22.56
C ALA A 227 -9.09 6.09 21.84
N ILE A 228 -8.94 6.74 20.69
CA ILE A 228 -10.00 7.55 20.06
C ILE A 228 -11.28 6.77 19.73
N GLN A 229 -11.17 5.48 19.39
CA GLN A 229 -12.30 4.66 18.97
C GLN A 229 -13.31 4.47 20.12
N TYR A 230 -12.85 4.50 21.37
CA TYR A 230 -13.68 4.26 22.53
C TYR A 230 -14.61 5.46 22.85
N PRO A 231 -14.12 6.71 22.98
CA PRO A 231 -14.99 7.88 23.06
C PRO A 231 -15.95 8.04 21.87
N LEU A 232 -15.49 7.81 20.62
CA LEU A 232 -16.35 7.93 19.44
C LEU A 232 -17.57 7.01 19.55
N ARG A 233 -17.37 5.78 20.01
CA ARG A 233 -18.45 4.82 20.25
C ARG A 233 -19.48 5.39 21.24
N TRP A 234 -19.03 5.87 22.40
CA TRP A 234 -19.93 6.40 23.44
C TRP A 234 -20.69 7.64 22.98
N ILE A 235 -20.00 8.60 22.38
CA ILE A 235 -20.62 9.85 21.90
C ILE A 235 -21.71 9.54 20.87
N SER A 236 -21.44 8.60 19.95
CA SER A 236 -22.41 8.19 18.93
C SER A 236 -23.67 7.51 19.49
N GLU A 237 -23.60 6.91 20.68
CA GLU A 237 -24.78 6.35 21.38
C GLU A 237 -25.52 7.38 22.20
N ILE A 238 -24.77 8.26 22.86
CA ILE A 238 -25.34 9.27 23.77
C ILE A 238 -26.09 10.33 22.96
N ARG A 239 -25.47 10.87 21.90
CA ARG A 239 -25.97 12.04 21.15
C ARG A 239 -27.43 11.93 20.69
N PRO A 240 -27.92 10.79 20.15
CA PRO A 240 -29.32 10.68 19.73
C PRO A 240 -30.33 10.67 20.90
N ASN A 241 -29.87 10.43 22.12
CA ASN A 241 -30.72 10.12 23.28
C ASN A 241 -30.78 11.23 24.34
N VAL A 242 -29.96 12.29 24.20
CA VAL A 242 -29.85 13.38 25.19
C VAL A 242 -29.74 14.74 24.51
N LYS A 243 -30.07 15.81 25.23
CA LYS A 243 -29.98 17.18 24.73
C LYS A 243 -28.73 17.90 25.21
N ILE A 244 -28.20 17.53 26.39
CA ILE A 244 -27.00 18.14 26.95
C ILE A 244 -25.82 18.18 25.97
N ALA A 245 -24.93 19.15 26.17
CA ALA A 245 -23.74 19.28 25.33
C ALA A 245 -22.70 18.20 25.65
N ILE A 246 -21.93 17.80 24.64
CA ILE A 246 -20.94 16.73 24.75
C ILE A 246 -19.58 17.27 24.33
N SER A 247 -18.57 17.15 25.19
CA SER A 247 -17.18 17.39 24.83
C SER A 247 -16.44 16.07 24.67
N GLY A 248 -15.87 15.81 23.49
CA GLY A 248 -15.03 14.64 23.25
C GLY A 248 -13.61 14.83 23.81
N SER A 249 -12.98 13.78 24.30
CA SER A 249 -11.63 13.79 24.88
C SER A 249 -10.99 12.40 24.74
N GLY A 250 -9.70 12.38 24.40
CA GLY A 250 -8.90 11.16 24.30
C GLY A 250 -8.49 10.82 22.87
N GLY A 251 -7.24 10.44 22.67
CA GLY A 251 -6.73 9.94 21.39
C GLY A 251 -6.69 10.90 20.21
N VAL A 252 -7.00 12.20 20.39
CA VAL A 252 -6.81 13.20 19.33
C VAL A 252 -5.32 13.32 19.01
N SER A 253 -4.96 13.10 17.74
CA SER A 253 -3.58 13.13 17.26
C SER A 253 -3.38 13.92 15.96
N ASN A 254 -4.48 14.33 15.31
CA ASN A 254 -4.53 15.11 14.08
C ASN A 254 -5.91 15.78 13.93
N TRP A 255 -6.07 16.61 12.90
CA TRP A 255 -7.33 17.32 12.66
C TRP A 255 -8.48 16.38 12.21
N GLN A 256 -8.18 15.25 11.56
CA GLN A 256 -9.18 14.27 11.16
C GLN A 256 -9.87 13.65 12.39
N ASP A 257 -9.15 13.51 13.49
CA ASP A 257 -9.69 13.03 14.75
C ASP A 257 -10.72 14.00 15.34
N VAL A 258 -10.45 15.32 15.27
CA VAL A 258 -11.43 16.37 15.66
C VAL A 258 -12.70 16.26 14.81
N VAL A 259 -12.56 16.08 13.50
CA VAL A 259 -13.70 15.88 12.59
C VAL A 259 -14.51 14.64 12.97
N LYS A 260 -13.85 13.51 13.31
CA LYS A 260 -14.55 12.28 13.75
C LYS A 260 -15.36 12.52 15.01
N TYR A 261 -14.83 13.25 15.98
CA TYR A 261 -15.55 13.58 17.23
C TYR A 261 -16.83 14.37 16.96
N ILE A 262 -16.75 15.40 16.12
CA ILE A 262 -17.92 16.22 15.77
C ILE A 262 -18.93 15.37 14.98
N LEU A 263 -18.47 14.61 13.98
CA LEU A 263 -19.31 13.67 13.23
C LEU A 263 -20.04 12.68 14.13
N ALA A 264 -19.39 12.18 15.19
CA ALA A 264 -19.98 11.28 16.18
C ALA A 264 -20.99 11.98 17.10
N GLY A 265 -20.95 13.31 17.22
CA GLY A 265 -21.95 14.09 17.97
C GLY A 265 -21.41 15.08 18.98
N ALA A 266 -20.09 15.22 19.12
CA ALA A 266 -19.50 16.16 20.07
C ALA A 266 -19.72 17.63 19.64
N ASN A 267 -20.00 18.50 20.62
CA ASN A 267 -20.03 19.95 20.47
C ASN A 267 -18.61 20.54 20.41
N THR A 268 -17.72 20.00 21.25
CA THR A 268 -16.33 20.45 21.41
C THR A 268 -15.40 19.25 21.56
N VAL A 269 -14.10 19.47 21.37
CA VAL A 269 -13.07 18.44 21.47
C VAL A 269 -11.94 18.96 22.37
N GLN A 270 -11.72 18.28 23.50
CA GLN A 270 -10.62 18.54 24.42
C GLN A 270 -9.34 17.83 23.94
N VAL A 271 -8.25 18.58 23.82
CA VAL A 271 -6.94 18.10 23.34
C VAL A 271 -5.86 18.39 24.38
N CYS A 272 -5.03 17.39 24.68
CA CYS A 272 -3.95 17.51 25.67
C CYS A 272 -2.67 16.82 25.19
N THR A 273 -2.67 15.49 25.07
CA THR A 273 -1.47 14.71 24.72
C THR A 273 -0.76 15.19 23.46
N ALA A 274 -1.50 15.51 22.40
CA ALA A 274 -0.90 15.97 21.15
C ALA A 274 -0.23 17.35 21.30
N VAL A 275 -0.74 18.24 22.15
CA VAL A 275 -0.14 19.56 22.42
C VAL A 275 1.08 19.43 23.33
N ILE A 276 1.04 18.52 24.31
CA ILE A 276 2.22 18.22 25.15
C ILE A 276 3.39 17.72 24.30
N ILE A 277 3.11 16.86 23.31
CA ILE A 277 4.15 16.23 22.48
C ILE A 277 4.64 17.17 21.37
N ASN A 278 3.73 17.87 20.68
CA ASN A 278 4.07 18.64 19.48
C ASN A 278 4.25 20.15 19.74
N GLY A 279 3.95 20.64 20.95
CA GLY A 279 3.92 22.07 21.26
C GLY A 279 2.56 22.73 20.99
N TYR A 280 2.47 24.02 21.31
CA TYR A 280 1.23 24.79 21.16
C TYR A 280 0.91 25.12 19.70
N GLU A 281 1.93 25.09 18.83
CA GLU A 281 1.87 25.26 17.38
C GLU A 281 0.99 24.21 16.68
N PHE A 282 0.68 23.12 17.38
CA PHE A 282 -0.22 22.10 16.90
C PHE A 282 -1.70 22.53 16.93
N ILE A 283 -2.07 23.51 17.78
CA ILE A 283 -3.46 23.98 17.89
C ILE A 283 -3.95 24.59 16.56
N PRO A 284 -3.20 25.50 15.89
CA PRO A 284 -3.56 25.99 14.57
C PRO A 284 -3.66 24.89 13.51
N GLU A 285 -2.85 23.83 13.58
CA GLU A 285 -2.93 22.71 12.62
C GLU A 285 -4.29 22.01 12.71
N LEU A 286 -4.79 21.79 13.94
CA LEU A 286 -6.12 21.23 14.18
C LEU A 286 -7.24 22.14 13.65
N ILE A 287 -7.13 23.44 13.91
CA ILE A 287 -8.10 24.46 13.47
C ILE A 287 -8.15 24.53 11.94
N ASN A 288 -7.01 24.71 11.30
CA ASN A 288 -6.89 24.86 9.85
C ASN A 288 -7.36 23.58 9.12
N GLY A 289 -7.01 22.40 9.64
CA GLY A 289 -7.46 21.14 9.05
C GLY A 289 -8.97 20.93 9.14
N LEU A 290 -9.59 21.35 10.24
CA LEU A 290 -11.05 21.36 10.39
C LEU A 290 -11.72 22.33 9.42
N GLU A 291 -11.20 23.56 9.30
CA GLU A 291 -11.71 24.58 8.37
C GLU A 291 -11.66 24.08 6.92
N GLN A 292 -10.51 23.58 6.48
CA GLN A 292 -10.33 23.04 5.14
C GLN A 292 -11.24 21.84 4.84
N TYR A 293 -11.51 21.00 5.86
CA TYR A 293 -12.48 19.92 5.74
C TYR A 293 -13.90 20.46 5.50
N MET A 294 -14.31 21.48 6.26
CA MET A 294 -15.62 22.09 6.16
C MET A 294 -15.81 22.79 4.81
N ASP A 295 -14.85 23.60 4.38
CA ASP A 295 -14.88 24.27 3.07
C ASP A 295 -14.96 23.23 1.93
N ARG A 296 -14.14 22.17 1.96
CA ARG A 296 -14.17 21.09 0.96
C ARG A 296 -15.52 20.36 0.90
N LYS A 297 -16.22 20.24 2.03
CA LYS A 297 -17.53 19.59 2.12
C LYS A 297 -18.71 20.54 1.93
N GLY A 298 -18.47 21.84 1.87
CA GLY A 298 -19.50 22.87 1.77
C GLY A 298 -20.27 23.11 3.07
N TYR A 299 -19.71 22.74 4.24
CA TYR A 299 -20.31 23.05 5.54
C TYR A 299 -20.00 24.49 5.94
N LYS A 300 -21.03 25.22 6.39
CA LYS A 300 -20.93 26.61 6.86
C LYS A 300 -20.60 26.68 8.34
N THR A 301 -21.15 25.78 9.16
CA THR A 301 -20.95 25.74 10.61
C THR A 301 -20.60 24.34 11.10
N VAL A 302 -20.01 24.24 12.29
CA VAL A 302 -19.70 22.94 12.93
C VAL A 302 -20.97 22.10 13.13
N ASP A 303 -22.10 22.76 13.36
CA ASP A 303 -23.40 22.14 13.60
C ASP A 303 -23.97 21.46 12.34
N ASP A 304 -23.59 21.91 11.14
CA ASP A 304 -24.08 21.36 9.86
C ASP A 304 -23.72 19.88 9.68
N PHE A 305 -22.70 19.39 10.39
CA PHE A 305 -22.25 18.00 10.29
C PHE A 305 -22.15 17.24 11.60
N ARG A 306 -22.47 17.90 12.73
CA ARG A 306 -22.41 17.27 14.04
C ARG A 306 -23.41 16.11 14.13
N GLY A 307 -22.92 14.93 14.48
CA GLY A 307 -23.76 13.73 14.65
C GLY A 307 -24.16 13.03 13.34
N ASN A 308 -23.70 13.48 12.17
CA ASN A 308 -24.10 12.94 10.87
C ASN A 308 -23.80 11.44 10.66
N VAL A 309 -22.96 10.82 11.49
CA VAL A 309 -22.71 9.37 11.43
C VAL A 309 -23.66 8.56 12.31
N CYS A 310 -24.31 9.16 13.32
CA CYS A 310 -25.12 8.43 14.30
C CYS A 310 -26.21 7.59 13.64
N SER A 311 -26.92 8.16 12.65
CA SER A 311 -27.97 7.46 11.90
C SER A 311 -27.45 6.44 10.88
N LYS A 312 -26.14 6.42 10.62
CA LYS A 312 -25.48 5.55 9.63
C LYS A 312 -24.83 4.32 10.27
N ILE A 313 -24.79 4.26 11.60
CA ILE A 313 -24.24 3.11 12.33
C ILE A 313 -25.24 1.96 12.25
N LEU A 314 -24.82 0.86 11.64
CA LEU A 314 -25.62 -0.35 11.52
C LEU A 314 -25.50 -1.20 12.78
N GLY A 315 -26.63 -1.68 13.29
CA GLY A 315 -26.67 -2.65 14.37
C GLY A 315 -26.19 -4.04 13.92
N THR A 316 -25.88 -4.90 14.89
CA THR A 316 -25.35 -6.26 14.66
C THR A 316 -26.13 -7.08 13.63
N LYS A 317 -27.47 -6.95 13.60
CA LYS A 317 -28.37 -7.66 12.67
C LYS A 317 -28.49 -7.00 11.29
N GLN A 318 -28.05 -5.75 11.14
CA GLN A 318 -28.14 -4.95 9.91
C GLN A 318 -26.85 -4.99 9.09
N ILE A 319 -25.72 -5.37 9.70
CA ILE A 319 -24.45 -5.54 8.99
C ILE A 319 -24.55 -6.74 8.06
N ASP A 320 -24.47 -6.51 6.75
CA ASP A 320 -24.41 -7.60 5.77
C ASP A 320 -23.04 -8.28 5.83
N ARG A 321 -23.00 -9.42 6.52
CA ARG A 321 -21.80 -10.24 6.71
C ARG A 321 -21.51 -11.16 5.53
N ARG A 322 -22.36 -11.17 4.51
CA ARG A 322 -22.16 -11.99 3.29
C ARG A 322 -21.35 -11.25 2.24
N LYS A 323 -21.31 -9.91 2.30
CA LYS A 323 -20.59 -9.09 1.32
C LYS A 323 -19.09 -9.17 1.60
N LYS A 324 -18.37 -9.94 0.78
CA LYS A 324 -16.91 -9.96 0.75
C LYS A 324 -16.39 -8.85 -0.16
N ALA A 325 -15.28 -8.23 0.21
CA ALA A 325 -14.60 -7.27 -0.65
C ALA A 325 -13.71 -8.02 -1.64
N ILE A 326 -13.83 -7.71 -2.93
CA ILE A 326 -13.09 -8.35 -4.02
C ILE A 326 -11.96 -7.40 -4.44
N ALA A 327 -10.71 -7.84 -4.37
CA ALA A 327 -9.59 -7.12 -4.99
C ALA A 327 -9.43 -7.59 -6.46
N HIS A 328 -9.13 -6.66 -7.36
CA HIS A 328 -8.87 -6.98 -8.77
C HIS A 328 -7.37 -6.81 -9.06
N ILE A 329 -6.74 -7.84 -9.61
CA ILE A 329 -5.38 -7.73 -10.16
C ILE A 329 -5.53 -7.09 -11.54
N ASN A 330 -5.13 -5.83 -11.67
CA ASN A 330 -5.08 -5.14 -12.95
C ASN A 330 -3.83 -5.60 -13.71
N TYR A 331 -4.01 -6.59 -14.58
CA TYR A 331 -2.96 -7.11 -15.47
C TYR A 331 -2.60 -6.16 -16.61
N GLU A 332 -3.47 -5.18 -16.91
CA GLU A 332 -3.34 -4.31 -18.07
C GLU A 332 -2.55 -3.03 -17.78
N GLU A 333 -2.22 -2.73 -16.50
CA GLU A 333 -1.66 -1.41 -16.16
C GLU A 333 -0.37 -1.37 -15.32
N ASN A 334 0.26 -2.46 -14.86
CA ASN A 334 1.53 -2.35 -14.10
C ASN A 334 2.39 -3.65 -14.05
N VAL A 335 3.20 -3.96 -15.07
CA VAL A 335 4.11 -5.13 -15.06
C VAL A 335 5.44 -4.85 -14.36
N ALA A 336 6.22 -5.89 -14.04
CA ALA A 336 7.57 -5.71 -13.53
C ALA A 336 8.46 -4.99 -14.57
N PRO A 337 9.38 -4.08 -14.17
CA PRO A 337 10.25 -3.37 -15.11
C PRO A 337 11.09 -4.31 -15.98
N CYS A 338 11.49 -5.47 -15.46
CA CYS A 338 12.24 -6.47 -16.21
C CYS A 338 11.44 -7.14 -17.34
N VAL A 339 10.11 -7.21 -17.23
CA VAL A 339 9.21 -7.74 -18.28
C VAL A 339 8.93 -6.69 -19.34
N SER A 340 8.61 -5.47 -18.91
CA SER A 340 8.40 -4.33 -19.81
C SER A 340 9.66 -4.07 -20.66
N ALA A 341 10.85 -4.13 -20.06
CA ALA A 341 12.12 -3.91 -20.75
C ALA A 341 12.54 -5.05 -21.70
N CYS A 342 12.01 -6.26 -21.53
CA CYS A 342 12.35 -7.38 -22.39
C CYS A 342 11.56 -7.29 -23.71
N PRO A 343 12.22 -7.23 -24.88
CA PRO A 343 11.50 -7.15 -26.16
C PRO A 343 10.54 -8.32 -26.41
N ALA A 344 10.85 -9.50 -25.86
CA ALA A 344 10.01 -10.69 -25.95
C ALA A 344 9.10 -10.90 -24.72
N HIS A 345 9.07 -9.93 -23.81
CA HIS A 345 8.27 -9.95 -22.57
C HIS A 345 8.40 -11.24 -21.75
N VAL A 346 9.64 -11.72 -21.60
CA VAL A 346 9.95 -12.90 -20.77
C VAL A 346 9.71 -12.56 -19.29
N PRO A 347 8.94 -13.37 -18.54
CA PRO A 347 8.53 -13.09 -17.17
C PRO A 347 9.67 -13.29 -16.14
N ALA A 348 10.64 -12.37 -16.15
CA ALA A 348 11.86 -12.44 -15.33
C ALA A 348 11.63 -12.42 -13.83
N GLU A 349 10.72 -11.58 -13.35
CA GLU A 349 10.28 -11.57 -11.96
C GLU A 349 9.72 -12.92 -11.50
N ALA A 350 9.00 -13.63 -12.38
CA ALA A 350 8.32 -14.88 -12.03
C ALA A 350 9.32 -16.02 -11.85
N TYR A 351 10.18 -16.28 -12.84
CA TYR A 351 11.16 -17.37 -12.71
C TYR A 351 12.24 -17.06 -11.68
N VAL A 352 12.63 -15.79 -11.49
CA VAL A 352 13.55 -15.42 -10.40
C VAL A 352 12.90 -15.77 -9.05
N ARG A 353 11.60 -15.52 -8.89
CA ARG A 353 10.91 -15.89 -7.65
C ARG A 353 10.83 -17.41 -7.45
N LEU A 354 10.58 -18.18 -8.50
CA LEU A 354 10.60 -19.65 -8.45
C LEU A 354 11.99 -20.18 -8.05
N ILE A 355 13.07 -19.61 -8.61
CA ILE A 355 14.44 -19.94 -8.20
C ILE A 355 14.68 -19.63 -6.72
N ALA A 356 14.24 -18.48 -6.23
CA ALA A 356 14.34 -18.14 -4.80
C ALA A 356 13.59 -19.11 -3.87
N GLN A 357 12.60 -19.84 -4.40
CA GLN A 357 11.82 -20.85 -3.67
C GLN A 357 12.38 -22.28 -3.86
N GLY A 358 13.48 -22.47 -4.59
CA GLY A 358 14.01 -23.80 -4.93
C GLY A 358 13.21 -24.53 -6.02
N LYS A 359 12.27 -23.87 -6.68
CA LYS A 359 11.37 -24.43 -7.71
C LYS A 359 11.98 -24.33 -9.10
N PHE A 360 13.09 -25.02 -9.32
CA PHE A 360 13.93 -24.84 -10.52
C PHE A 360 13.31 -25.39 -11.82
N ALA A 361 12.60 -26.52 -11.76
CA ALA A 361 11.90 -27.08 -12.92
C ALA A 361 10.85 -26.10 -13.46
N GLU A 362 9.97 -25.62 -12.57
CA GLU A 362 8.92 -24.63 -12.86
C GLU A 362 9.53 -23.31 -13.39
N ALA A 363 10.68 -22.89 -12.85
CA ALA A 363 11.42 -21.73 -13.36
C ALA A 363 11.88 -21.95 -14.81
N GLY A 364 12.39 -23.14 -15.14
CA GLY A 364 12.80 -23.53 -16.50
C GLY A 364 11.63 -23.51 -17.50
N GLU A 365 10.48 -24.05 -17.11
CA GLU A 365 9.24 -24.02 -17.91
C GLU A 365 8.75 -22.59 -18.14
N MET A 366 8.73 -21.78 -17.08
CA MET A 366 8.33 -20.38 -17.12
C MET A 366 9.22 -19.56 -18.09
N ILE A 367 10.53 -19.81 -18.07
CA ILE A 367 11.48 -19.19 -19.00
C ILE A 367 11.11 -19.53 -20.46
N ARG A 368 10.92 -20.81 -20.78
CA ARG A 368 10.63 -21.28 -22.15
C ARG A 368 9.24 -20.95 -22.65
N SER A 369 8.30 -20.58 -21.77
CA SER A 369 6.91 -20.25 -22.12
C SER A 369 6.75 -19.19 -23.23
N LYS A 370 7.75 -18.31 -23.42
CA LYS A 370 7.66 -17.18 -24.35
C LYS A 370 8.33 -17.37 -25.70
N ASN A 371 9.46 -18.09 -25.82
CA ASN A 371 10.16 -18.25 -27.10
C ASN A 371 11.14 -19.45 -27.09
N PRO A 372 11.49 -20.00 -28.26
CA PRO A 372 12.27 -21.23 -28.34
C PRO A 372 13.77 -21.04 -28.02
N PHE A 373 14.33 -19.83 -28.17
CA PHE A 373 15.78 -19.57 -28.06
C PHE A 373 16.28 -19.15 -26.66
N GLN A 374 15.60 -19.59 -25.61
CA GLN A 374 15.91 -19.13 -24.25
C GLN A 374 17.23 -19.67 -23.70
N SER A 375 17.68 -20.86 -24.12
CA SER A 375 18.98 -21.37 -23.70
C SER A 375 20.10 -20.50 -24.26
N ILE A 376 20.03 -20.14 -25.54
CA ILE A 376 21.01 -19.24 -26.18
C ILE A 376 20.95 -17.84 -25.54
N CYS A 377 19.76 -17.34 -25.22
CA CYS A 377 19.62 -16.08 -24.47
C CYS A 377 20.30 -16.12 -23.09
N GLY A 378 20.44 -17.30 -22.46
CA GLY A 378 21.20 -17.48 -21.23
C GLY A 378 22.70 -17.20 -21.38
N TYR A 379 23.23 -17.25 -22.61
CA TYR A 379 24.63 -16.98 -22.91
C TYR A 379 24.85 -15.57 -23.47
N ILE A 380 24.14 -15.22 -24.55
CA ILE A 380 24.52 -14.04 -25.38
C ILE A 380 23.55 -12.85 -25.29
N CYS A 381 22.51 -12.91 -24.45
CA CYS A 381 21.57 -11.79 -24.31
C CYS A 381 22.20 -10.56 -23.67
N HIS A 382 21.85 -9.37 -24.18
CA HIS A 382 22.27 -8.07 -23.62
C HIS A 382 21.49 -7.64 -22.37
N HIS A 383 20.61 -8.52 -21.84
CA HIS A 383 20.02 -8.41 -20.50
C HIS A 383 19.42 -7.03 -20.16
N GLN A 384 18.62 -6.46 -21.07
CA GLN A 384 17.92 -5.17 -20.83
C GLN A 384 17.08 -5.16 -19.55
N CYS A 385 16.59 -6.34 -19.14
CA CYS A 385 15.88 -6.56 -17.89
C CYS A 385 16.71 -6.22 -16.64
N GLU A 386 18.02 -6.41 -16.68
CA GLU A 386 18.93 -6.05 -15.59
C GLU A 386 19.19 -4.54 -15.58
N SER A 387 19.32 -3.92 -16.77
CA SER A 387 19.46 -2.47 -16.91
C SER A 387 18.27 -1.72 -16.30
N GLU A 388 17.06 -2.26 -16.42
CA GLU A 388 15.84 -1.66 -15.88
C GLU A 388 15.45 -2.14 -14.48
N CYS A 389 16.22 -3.07 -13.89
CA CYS A 389 15.93 -3.65 -12.58
C CYS A 389 15.84 -2.58 -11.49
N THR A 390 14.73 -2.55 -10.73
CA THR A 390 14.54 -1.59 -9.62
C THR A 390 15.59 -1.75 -8.52
N ARG A 391 16.10 -2.96 -8.30
CA ARG A 391 17.11 -3.27 -7.27
C ARG A 391 18.39 -2.45 -7.42
N LYS A 392 18.72 -1.96 -8.63
CA LYS A 392 19.85 -1.06 -8.89
C LYS A 392 19.80 0.27 -8.12
N LEU A 393 18.61 0.66 -7.63
CA LEU A 393 18.44 1.86 -6.82
C LEU A 393 18.79 1.64 -5.34
N ILE A 394 19.03 0.39 -4.94
CA ILE A 394 19.46 0.00 -3.59
C ILE A 394 20.93 -0.40 -3.65
N ASP A 395 21.29 -1.34 -4.51
CA ASP A 395 22.66 -1.85 -4.65
C ASP A 395 23.02 -2.14 -6.12
N GLN A 396 22.82 -3.37 -6.59
CA GLN A 396 23.20 -3.89 -7.89
C GLN A 396 22.03 -4.68 -8.47
N PRO A 397 21.82 -4.67 -9.79
CA PRO A 397 20.72 -5.40 -10.40
C PRO A 397 20.81 -6.90 -10.09
N ILE A 398 19.65 -7.56 -10.15
CA ILE A 398 19.58 -9.02 -10.11
C ILE A 398 20.27 -9.58 -11.36
N ALA A 399 21.10 -10.60 -11.22
CA ALA A 399 21.76 -11.28 -12.33
C ALA A 399 20.81 -12.23 -13.09
N ILE A 400 19.76 -11.64 -13.67
CA ILE A 400 18.65 -12.31 -14.34
C ILE A 400 19.14 -13.27 -15.44
N ARG A 401 20.14 -12.89 -16.26
CA ARG A 401 20.69 -13.75 -17.32
C ARG A 401 21.39 -14.99 -16.73
N ALA A 402 22.16 -14.82 -15.66
CA ALA A 402 22.84 -15.93 -14.99
C ALA A 402 21.83 -16.88 -14.34
N LEU A 403 20.82 -16.35 -13.64
CA LEU A 403 19.72 -17.12 -13.06
C LEU A 403 18.93 -17.90 -14.12
N LYS A 404 18.67 -17.28 -15.29
CA LYS A 404 18.05 -17.93 -16.44
C LYS A 404 18.87 -19.12 -16.93
N ARG A 405 20.17 -18.92 -17.14
CA ARG A 405 21.09 -19.98 -17.58
C ARG A 405 21.11 -21.14 -16.57
N PHE A 406 21.20 -20.82 -15.29
CA PHE A 406 21.12 -21.81 -14.21
C PHE A 406 19.85 -22.67 -14.31
N ALA A 407 18.67 -22.04 -14.33
CA ALA A 407 17.40 -22.78 -14.32
C ALA A 407 17.25 -23.70 -15.55
N LEU A 408 17.65 -23.23 -16.73
CA LEU A 408 17.58 -24.04 -17.96
C LEU A 408 18.60 -25.20 -17.96
N GLU A 409 19.84 -24.96 -17.54
CA GLU A 409 20.84 -26.03 -17.44
C GLU A 409 20.45 -27.05 -16.36
N TRP A 410 19.93 -26.58 -15.23
CA TRP A 410 19.46 -27.44 -14.14
C TRP A 410 18.30 -28.33 -14.59
N ALA A 411 17.30 -27.77 -15.26
CA ALA A 411 16.15 -28.52 -15.74
C ALA A 411 16.57 -29.62 -16.73
N ASN A 412 17.44 -29.28 -17.70
CA ASN A 412 17.97 -30.24 -18.66
C ASN A 412 18.78 -31.36 -17.99
N LYS A 413 19.64 -31.05 -17.00
CA LYS A 413 20.45 -32.05 -16.28
C LYS A 413 19.62 -33.02 -15.44
N ASN A 414 18.48 -32.55 -14.92
CA ASN A 414 17.59 -33.35 -14.06
C ASN A 414 16.43 -34.00 -14.84
N GLY A 415 16.51 -34.07 -16.17
CA GLY A 415 15.50 -34.74 -16.99
C GLY A 415 14.15 -34.03 -17.07
N HIS A 416 14.06 -32.78 -16.60
CA HIS A 416 12.87 -31.95 -16.79
C HIS A 416 12.90 -31.40 -18.22
N GLN A 417 12.16 -32.05 -19.12
CA GLN A 417 11.98 -31.58 -20.49
C GLN A 417 11.24 -30.24 -20.48
N THR A 418 11.98 -29.15 -20.53
CA THR A 418 11.42 -27.80 -20.71
C THR A 418 10.95 -27.56 -22.16
N LEU A 419 11.42 -28.41 -23.08
CA LEU A 419 11.04 -28.46 -24.49
C LEU A 419 10.10 -29.65 -24.69
N GLY A 420 8.83 -29.43 -25.04
CA GLY A 420 8.10 -30.42 -25.85
C GLY A 420 6.83 -31.05 -25.33
N ASP A 421 6.62 -31.30 -24.03
CA ASP A 421 5.61 -32.33 -23.71
C ASP A 421 4.17 -31.84 -23.46
N ASN A 422 3.92 -30.55 -23.19
CA ASN A 422 2.60 -30.12 -22.69
C ASN A 422 2.03 -28.79 -23.24
N PHE A 423 2.58 -28.21 -24.31
CA PHE A 423 1.93 -27.01 -24.89
C PHE A 423 0.85 -27.42 -25.89
N PRO A 424 -0.44 -27.12 -25.63
CA PRO A 424 -1.51 -27.49 -26.54
C PRO A 424 -1.33 -26.72 -27.86
N ILE A 425 -1.04 -27.44 -28.93
CA ILE A 425 -1.17 -26.93 -30.30
C ILE A 425 -2.67 -26.75 -30.55
N LYS A 426 -3.07 -25.56 -31.03
CA LYS A 426 -4.47 -25.32 -31.39
C LYS A 426 -4.88 -26.22 -32.55
N ASN A 427 -6.17 -26.52 -32.65
CA ASN A 427 -6.72 -27.22 -33.82
C ASN A 427 -6.28 -26.53 -35.12
N SER A 428 -6.05 -27.35 -36.15
CA SER A 428 -5.64 -26.85 -37.46
C SER A 428 -6.59 -25.76 -37.96
N THR A 429 -6.02 -24.66 -38.43
CA THR A 429 -6.77 -23.54 -39.03
C THR A 429 -7.04 -23.76 -40.52
N GLY A 430 -6.33 -24.70 -41.16
CA GLY A 430 -6.32 -24.90 -42.61
C GLY A 430 -5.43 -23.95 -43.39
N PHE A 431 -4.92 -22.88 -42.77
CA PHE A 431 -4.06 -21.90 -43.43
C PHE A 431 -2.60 -22.33 -43.51
N LYS A 432 -1.92 -21.95 -44.59
CA LYS A 432 -0.52 -22.22 -44.88
C LYS A 432 0.30 -20.94 -44.89
N VAL A 433 1.43 -20.92 -44.17
CA VAL A 433 2.34 -19.77 -44.10
C VAL A 433 3.73 -20.17 -44.62
N ALA A 434 4.25 -19.40 -45.58
CA ALA A 434 5.63 -19.51 -46.03
C ALA A 434 6.50 -18.51 -45.25
N ILE A 435 7.62 -18.97 -44.70
CA ILE A 435 8.59 -18.12 -44.02
C ILE A 435 9.91 -18.20 -44.78
N ILE A 436 10.47 -17.07 -45.18
CA ILE A 436 11.71 -17.02 -45.96
C ILE A 436 12.83 -16.55 -45.03
N GLY A 437 13.73 -17.46 -44.68
CA GLY A 437 14.86 -17.27 -43.76
C GLY A 437 14.68 -18.04 -42.45
N ALA A 438 15.59 -18.98 -42.17
CA ALA A 438 15.62 -19.79 -40.96
C ALA A 438 16.55 -19.21 -39.88
N GLY A 439 16.55 -17.89 -39.73
CA GLY A 439 17.17 -17.17 -38.62
C GLY A 439 16.25 -17.08 -37.38
N PRO A 440 16.69 -16.41 -36.30
CA PRO A 440 15.92 -16.31 -35.05
C PRO A 440 14.50 -15.75 -35.23
N ALA A 441 14.33 -14.75 -36.09
CA ALA A 441 13.02 -14.16 -36.38
C ALA A 441 12.08 -15.16 -37.08
N GLY A 442 12.53 -15.77 -38.17
CA GLY A 442 11.73 -16.72 -38.95
C GLY A 442 11.41 -18.00 -38.16
N LEU A 443 12.39 -18.57 -37.46
CA LEU A 443 12.19 -19.75 -36.63
C LEU A 443 11.26 -19.49 -35.44
N THR A 444 11.35 -18.30 -34.82
CA THR A 444 10.41 -17.91 -33.74
C THR A 444 8.99 -17.72 -34.30
N ALA A 445 8.85 -17.09 -35.46
CA ALA A 445 7.55 -16.93 -36.09
C ALA A 445 6.93 -18.29 -36.44
N GLY A 446 7.71 -19.21 -37.01
CA GLY A 446 7.23 -20.56 -37.33
C GLY A 446 6.81 -21.36 -36.11
N HIS A 447 7.61 -21.30 -35.03
CA HIS A 447 7.26 -21.88 -33.74
C HIS A 447 5.89 -21.38 -33.23
N ASP A 448 5.66 -20.07 -33.25
CA ASP A 448 4.42 -19.50 -32.73
C ASP A 448 3.21 -19.79 -33.64
N LEU A 449 3.38 -19.69 -34.97
CA LEU A 449 2.32 -19.93 -35.95
C LEU A 449 1.83 -21.38 -35.93
N VAL A 450 2.73 -22.35 -35.79
CA VAL A 450 2.34 -23.77 -35.64
C VAL A 450 1.54 -23.97 -34.36
N LYS A 451 1.96 -23.37 -33.23
CA LYS A 451 1.18 -23.41 -31.98
C LYS A 451 -0.20 -22.75 -32.12
N MET A 452 -0.35 -21.78 -33.02
CA MET A 452 -1.63 -21.15 -33.35
C MET A 452 -2.53 -21.99 -34.29
N GLY A 453 -2.01 -23.11 -34.82
CA GLY A 453 -2.74 -24.09 -35.64
C GLY A 453 -2.48 -23.98 -37.15
N HIS A 454 -1.56 -23.11 -37.59
CA HIS A 454 -1.23 -22.93 -39.01
C HIS A 454 -0.20 -23.94 -39.49
N ALA A 455 -0.29 -24.36 -40.75
CA ALA A 455 0.77 -25.12 -41.40
C ALA A 455 1.89 -24.17 -41.82
N VAL A 456 3.14 -24.49 -41.46
CA VAL A 456 4.28 -23.59 -41.70
C VAL A 456 5.40 -24.32 -42.45
N THR A 457 5.88 -23.68 -43.51
CA THR A 457 7.08 -24.08 -44.25
C THR A 457 8.09 -22.93 -44.22
N VAL A 458 9.30 -23.20 -43.75
CA VAL A 458 10.43 -22.26 -43.71
C VAL A 458 11.39 -22.60 -44.85
N PHE A 459 11.69 -21.64 -45.71
CA PHE A 459 12.66 -21.75 -46.80
C PHE A 459 13.95 -21.05 -46.40
N GLU A 460 15.08 -21.77 -46.42
CA GLU A 460 16.41 -21.27 -46.09
C GLU A 460 17.32 -21.34 -47.31
N ALA A 461 17.97 -20.22 -47.66
CA ALA A 461 18.87 -20.16 -48.80
C ALA A 461 20.18 -20.90 -48.54
N GLY A 462 20.67 -20.90 -47.30
CA GLY A 462 21.89 -21.60 -46.90
C GLY A 462 21.72 -23.11 -46.72
N THR A 463 22.85 -23.78 -46.49
CA THR A 463 22.92 -25.21 -46.15
C THR A 463 22.71 -25.48 -44.66
N GLU A 464 22.73 -24.45 -43.82
CA GLU A 464 22.61 -24.56 -42.36
C GLU A 464 21.50 -23.66 -41.80
N ILE A 465 20.83 -24.14 -40.76
CA ILE A 465 19.71 -23.47 -40.09
C ILE A 465 20.20 -22.65 -38.90
N GLY A 466 19.68 -21.43 -38.72
CA GLY A 466 19.95 -20.58 -37.55
C GLY A 466 20.43 -19.17 -37.90
N GLY A 467 20.71 -18.88 -39.18
CA GLY A 467 21.13 -17.55 -39.62
C GLY A 467 22.33 -17.00 -38.84
N LYS A 468 22.30 -15.70 -38.51
CA LYS A 468 23.44 -15.00 -37.87
C LYS A 468 23.86 -15.58 -36.51
N ILE A 469 22.97 -16.21 -35.73
CA ILE A 469 23.40 -16.81 -34.45
C ILE A 469 24.27 -18.05 -34.64
N ARG A 470 24.13 -18.76 -35.78
CA ARG A 470 25.04 -19.83 -36.17
C ARG A 470 26.29 -19.27 -36.83
N SER A 471 26.13 -18.43 -37.84
CA SER A 471 27.22 -18.04 -38.73
C SER A 471 28.13 -16.93 -38.19
N ALA A 472 27.63 -16.06 -37.31
CA ALA A 472 28.36 -14.87 -36.85
C ALA A 472 28.81 -14.93 -35.38
N ILE A 473 28.32 -15.91 -34.60
CA ILE A 473 28.64 -16.03 -33.17
C ILE A 473 29.47 -17.29 -32.93
N PRO A 474 30.73 -17.16 -32.47
CA PRO A 474 31.61 -18.31 -32.32
C PRO A 474 31.18 -19.20 -31.15
N GLU A 475 31.55 -20.48 -31.21
CA GLU A 475 31.23 -21.48 -30.19
C GLU A 475 31.82 -21.15 -28.80
N SER A 476 32.85 -20.30 -28.76
CA SER A 476 33.40 -19.75 -27.51
C SER A 476 32.45 -18.80 -26.76
N LYS A 477 31.32 -18.43 -27.36
CA LYS A 477 30.27 -17.60 -26.73
C LYS A 477 29.08 -18.42 -26.25
N TYR A 478 28.77 -19.53 -26.92
CA TYR A 478 27.77 -20.50 -26.47
C TYR A 478 27.96 -21.85 -27.20
N PRO A 479 27.59 -22.99 -26.59
CA PRO A 479 27.66 -24.29 -27.26
C PRO A 479 26.68 -24.38 -28.43
N HIS A 480 27.19 -24.61 -29.65
CA HIS A 480 26.35 -24.67 -30.87
C HIS A 480 25.37 -25.86 -30.85
N ASP A 481 25.68 -26.93 -30.13
CA ASP A 481 24.76 -28.06 -29.90
C ASP A 481 23.42 -27.63 -29.26
N LEU A 482 23.42 -26.56 -28.44
CA LEU A 482 22.18 -26.02 -27.88
C LEU A 482 21.27 -25.46 -28.96
N LEU A 483 21.84 -24.81 -29.98
CA LEU A 483 21.06 -24.31 -31.11
C LEU A 483 20.45 -25.47 -31.90
N ASN A 484 21.20 -26.55 -32.12
CA ASN A 484 20.65 -27.74 -32.78
C ASN A 484 19.44 -28.30 -32.02
N LYS A 485 19.53 -28.44 -30.70
CA LYS A 485 18.41 -28.90 -29.85
C LYS A 485 17.18 -28.00 -29.94
N GLU A 486 17.36 -26.68 -29.96
CA GLU A 486 16.25 -25.73 -30.09
C GLU A 486 15.64 -25.76 -31.51
N ILE A 487 16.44 -25.98 -32.57
CA ILE A 487 15.94 -26.17 -33.93
C ILE A 487 15.15 -27.49 -34.05
N GLU A 488 15.67 -28.59 -33.51
CA GLU A 488 14.99 -29.89 -33.52
C GLU A 488 13.67 -29.82 -32.77
N TYR A 489 13.60 -29.10 -31.65
CA TYR A 489 12.33 -28.81 -30.98
C TYR A 489 11.33 -28.10 -31.90
N ILE A 490 11.77 -27.07 -32.63
CA ILE A 490 10.89 -26.33 -33.56
C ILE A 490 10.39 -27.24 -34.69
N LYS A 491 11.24 -28.12 -35.22
CA LYS A 491 10.84 -29.12 -36.21
C LYS A 491 9.82 -30.12 -35.63
N ASN A 492 10.07 -30.62 -34.43
CA ASN A 492 9.20 -31.58 -33.74
C ASN A 492 7.82 -31.00 -33.42
N LEU A 493 7.70 -29.67 -33.28
CA LEU A 493 6.39 -29.01 -33.18
C LEU A 493 5.57 -29.08 -34.47
N GLY A 494 6.21 -29.29 -35.62
CA GLY A 494 5.56 -29.38 -36.93
C GLY A 494 6.00 -28.31 -37.95
N VAL A 495 7.04 -27.51 -37.64
CA VAL A 495 7.59 -26.57 -38.63
C VAL A 495 8.40 -27.34 -39.67
N GLN A 496 7.99 -27.28 -40.93
CA GLN A 496 8.74 -27.83 -42.04
C GLN A 496 9.84 -26.85 -42.45
N ILE A 497 11.06 -27.34 -42.71
CA ILE A 497 12.19 -26.49 -43.11
C ILE A 497 12.84 -27.08 -44.35
N GLU A 498 12.88 -26.29 -45.43
CA GLU A 498 13.55 -26.60 -46.69
C GLU A 498 14.81 -25.73 -46.83
N ILE A 499 15.98 -26.38 -46.94
CA ILE A 499 17.28 -25.72 -47.14
C ILE A 499 17.64 -25.65 -48.62
N ASN A 500 18.62 -24.81 -48.98
CA ASN A 500 19.01 -24.54 -50.37
C ASN A 500 17.83 -24.05 -51.22
N LYS A 501 17.00 -23.20 -50.64
CA LYS A 501 15.79 -22.64 -51.25
C LYS A 501 15.82 -21.12 -51.15
N ALA A 502 16.25 -20.47 -52.22
CA ALA A 502 16.50 -19.03 -52.27
C ALA A 502 15.38 -18.27 -53.00
N LEU A 503 14.89 -17.20 -52.36
CA LEU A 503 13.96 -16.25 -52.98
C LEU A 503 14.64 -15.53 -54.16
N GLY A 504 13.99 -15.52 -55.32
CA GLY A 504 14.49 -14.94 -56.56
C GLY A 504 15.24 -15.92 -57.46
N GLU A 505 15.61 -17.10 -56.95
CA GLU A 505 16.25 -18.17 -57.72
C GLU A 505 15.33 -19.39 -57.84
N ASP A 506 14.88 -19.95 -56.71
CA ASP A 506 14.00 -21.14 -56.67
C ASP A 506 12.51 -20.80 -56.76
N PHE A 507 12.11 -19.64 -56.23
CA PHE A 507 10.71 -19.19 -56.15
C PHE A 507 10.61 -17.67 -56.07
N THR A 508 9.43 -17.13 -56.36
CA THR A 508 9.06 -15.71 -56.15
C THR A 508 7.96 -15.60 -55.10
N LEU A 509 7.65 -14.38 -54.63
CA LEU A 509 6.55 -14.19 -53.67
C LEU A 509 5.22 -14.60 -54.31
N LYS A 510 5.03 -14.21 -55.58
CA LYS A 510 3.85 -14.60 -56.36
C LYS A 510 3.74 -16.12 -56.55
N SER A 511 4.83 -16.81 -56.85
CA SER A 511 4.76 -18.28 -57.04
C SER A 511 4.40 -18.99 -55.73
N LEU A 512 4.81 -18.49 -54.56
CA LEU A 512 4.38 -19.02 -53.28
C LEU A 512 2.87 -18.83 -53.04
N GLN A 513 2.31 -17.67 -53.41
CA GLN A 513 0.86 -17.47 -53.37
C GLN A 513 0.14 -18.44 -54.33
N ASP A 514 0.66 -18.63 -55.54
CA ASP A 514 0.11 -19.56 -56.53
C ASP A 514 0.21 -21.04 -56.06
N MET A 515 1.19 -21.38 -55.21
CA MET A 515 1.32 -22.67 -54.54
C MET A 515 0.34 -22.87 -53.36
N GLY A 516 -0.48 -21.86 -53.06
CA GLY A 516 -1.52 -21.90 -52.04
C GLY A 516 -1.04 -21.56 -50.63
N PHE A 517 0.03 -20.78 -50.49
CA PHE A 517 0.36 -20.15 -49.21
C PHE A 517 -0.51 -18.91 -48.99
N ASP A 518 -1.23 -18.87 -47.88
CA ASP A 518 -2.18 -17.79 -47.54
C ASP A 518 -1.48 -16.53 -47.02
N SER A 519 -0.25 -16.66 -46.51
CA SER A 519 0.59 -15.52 -46.08
C SER A 519 2.07 -15.86 -46.17
N ILE A 520 2.89 -14.82 -46.34
CA ILE A 520 4.35 -14.93 -46.47
C ILE A 520 5.04 -14.03 -45.44
N LEU A 521 6.07 -14.53 -44.77
CA LEU A 521 6.95 -13.76 -43.90
C LEU A 521 8.37 -13.70 -44.47
N LEU A 522 8.88 -12.49 -44.69
CA LEU A 522 10.27 -12.22 -45.06
C LEU A 522 11.13 -12.01 -43.80
N ALA A 523 11.98 -12.99 -43.49
CA ALA A 523 12.94 -12.97 -42.39
C ALA A 523 14.39 -13.16 -42.90
N ILE A 524 14.69 -12.51 -44.02
CA ILE A 524 15.88 -12.73 -44.86
C ILE A 524 17.19 -12.08 -44.37
N GLY A 525 17.20 -11.51 -43.17
CA GLY A 525 18.37 -10.81 -42.63
C GLY A 525 18.68 -9.50 -43.38
N SER A 526 19.96 -9.17 -43.54
CA SER A 526 20.41 -7.85 -44.04
C SER A 526 20.67 -7.79 -45.55
N LYS A 527 20.09 -8.69 -46.36
CA LYS A 527 20.29 -8.74 -47.82
C LYS A 527 18.95 -8.61 -48.56
N PRO A 528 18.50 -7.39 -48.90
CA PRO A 528 17.25 -7.18 -49.62
C PRO A 528 17.39 -7.25 -51.15
N GLU A 529 18.59 -7.48 -51.68
CA GLU A 529 18.88 -7.44 -53.13
C GLU A 529 18.02 -8.42 -53.96
N SER A 530 17.55 -9.52 -53.37
CA SER A 530 16.67 -10.52 -54.01
C SER A 530 15.18 -10.13 -54.05
N VAL A 531 14.76 -9.04 -53.39
CA VAL A 531 13.33 -8.65 -53.26
C VAL A 531 12.99 -7.38 -54.04
N ASN A 532 13.99 -6.73 -54.63
CA ASN A 532 13.96 -5.34 -55.09
C ASN A 532 13.07 -5.05 -56.33
N LYS A 533 12.31 -6.03 -56.82
CA LYS A 533 11.40 -5.86 -57.98
C LYS A 533 9.91 -5.95 -57.64
N GLU A 534 9.54 -6.50 -56.47
CA GLU A 534 8.14 -6.76 -56.09
C GLU A 534 7.65 -5.90 -54.92
N LEU A 535 8.55 -5.36 -54.10
CA LEU A 535 8.22 -4.58 -52.91
C LEU A 535 8.86 -3.19 -52.93
N ASN A 536 8.23 -2.26 -52.21
CA ASN A 536 8.81 -0.94 -51.95
C ASN A 536 10.02 -1.05 -51.02
N ILE A 537 11.10 -0.37 -51.38
CA ILE A 537 12.35 -0.30 -50.60
C ILE A 537 12.54 1.14 -50.11
N THR A 538 13.01 1.30 -48.87
CA THR A 538 13.33 2.61 -48.28
C THR A 538 14.65 3.17 -48.83
N ASP A 539 14.91 4.46 -48.64
CA ASP A 539 16.17 5.10 -49.07
C ASP A 539 17.41 4.45 -48.43
N ASP A 540 17.27 3.87 -47.23
CA ASP A 540 18.31 3.13 -46.52
C ASP A 540 18.48 1.68 -47.00
N GLY A 541 17.76 1.28 -48.06
CA GLY A 541 17.82 -0.05 -48.64
C GLY A 541 17.11 -1.12 -47.83
N LEU A 542 16.10 -0.78 -47.02
CA LEU A 542 15.31 -1.73 -46.23
C LEU A 542 13.94 -1.99 -46.87
N ILE A 543 13.29 -3.10 -46.53
CA ILE A 543 11.91 -3.34 -46.98
C ILE A 543 10.97 -2.34 -46.29
N ALA A 544 10.23 -1.56 -47.07
CA ALA A 544 9.24 -0.64 -46.54
C ALA A 544 8.04 -1.42 -45.97
N VAL A 545 7.72 -1.16 -44.70
CA VAL A 545 6.62 -1.82 -43.97
C VAL A 545 5.85 -0.83 -43.11
N ASP A 546 4.61 -1.18 -42.76
CA ASP A 546 3.95 -0.59 -41.61
C ASP A 546 4.72 -0.94 -40.33
N GLU A 547 5.19 0.08 -39.60
CA GLU A 547 6.12 -0.11 -38.48
C GLU A 547 5.55 -0.97 -37.34
N LYS A 548 4.22 -0.99 -37.17
CA LYS A 548 3.56 -1.75 -36.10
C LYS A 548 3.36 -3.20 -36.51
N THR A 549 2.80 -3.42 -37.68
CA THR A 549 2.34 -4.73 -38.17
C THR A 549 3.40 -5.48 -38.96
N GLY A 550 4.36 -4.77 -39.57
CA GLY A 550 5.36 -5.36 -40.46
C GLY A 550 4.80 -5.74 -41.82
N LEU A 551 3.56 -5.32 -42.14
CA LEU A 551 2.93 -5.55 -43.44
C LEU A 551 3.65 -4.74 -44.52
N THR A 552 3.94 -5.36 -45.65
CA THR A 552 4.63 -4.73 -46.78
C THR A 552 3.64 -4.05 -47.74
N SER A 553 4.13 -3.55 -48.88
CA SER A 553 3.29 -3.06 -49.97
C SER A 553 2.47 -4.16 -50.67
N MET A 554 2.77 -5.44 -50.43
CA MET A 554 2.07 -6.58 -51.01
C MET A 554 1.14 -7.23 -49.98
N ASP A 555 -0.12 -7.42 -50.36
CA ASP A 555 -1.15 -7.99 -49.48
C ASP A 555 -0.77 -9.41 -49.03
N GLY A 556 -0.96 -9.70 -47.75
CA GLY A 556 -0.58 -10.96 -47.11
C GLY A 556 0.93 -11.20 -46.96
N VAL A 557 1.79 -10.25 -47.31
CA VAL A 557 3.25 -10.36 -47.18
C VAL A 557 3.78 -9.45 -46.07
N PHE A 558 4.43 -10.06 -45.08
CA PHE A 558 5.02 -9.41 -43.90
C PHE A 558 6.54 -9.47 -43.95
N SER A 559 7.24 -8.56 -43.25
CA SER A 559 8.69 -8.58 -43.10
C SER A 559 9.14 -8.34 -41.65
N ALA A 560 10.29 -8.91 -41.28
CA ALA A 560 10.80 -8.93 -39.91
C ALA A 560 12.32 -9.02 -39.84
N GLY A 561 12.86 -8.71 -38.66
CA GLY A 561 14.29 -8.80 -38.36
C GLY A 561 15.09 -7.71 -39.07
N ASP A 562 16.35 -8.00 -39.41
CA ASP A 562 17.26 -7.01 -39.98
C ASP A 562 16.79 -6.45 -41.35
N ALA A 563 15.83 -7.10 -42.03
CA ALA A 563 15.33 -6.65 -43.33
C ALA A 563 14.51 -5.35 -43.25
N ILE A 564 14.03 -4.97 -42.06
CA ILE A 564 13.23 -3.77 -41.80
C ILE A 564 13.89 -2.84 -40.78
N HIS A 565 15.15 -3.11 -40.40
CA HIS A 565 15.86 -2.39 -39.35
C HIS A 565 17.27 -1.98 -39.78
N ALA A 566 17.56 -0.68 -39.77
CA ALA A 566 18.85 -0.11 -40.20
C ALA A 566 20.06 -0.52 -39.33
N LYS A 567 19.82 -1.10 -38.15
CA LYS A 567 20.87 -1.55 -37.22
C LYS A 567 20.69 -3.03 -36.94
N ASN A 568 21.81 -3.77 -36.88
CA ASN A 568 21.82 -5.18 -36.47
C ASN A 568 21.08 -5.36 -35.14
N ARG A 569 20.06 -6.20 -35.15
CA ARG A 569 19.25 -6.52 -33.97
C ARG A 569 19.98 -7.52 -33.08
N SER A 570 19.82 -7.40 -31.76
CA SER A 570 20.20 -8.47 -30.83
C SER A 570 19.31 -9.70 -31.01
N LEU A 571 19.77 -10.87 -30.53
CA LEU A 571 18.96 -12.11 -30.59
C LEU A 571 17.54 -11.91 -30.05
N ILE A 572 17.39 -11.34 -28.85
CA ILE A 572 16.07 -11.18 -28.21
C ILE A 572 15.15 -10.22 -28.97
N GLN A 573 15.73 -9.27 -29.70
CA GLN A 573 15.01 -8.35 -30.57
C GLN A 573 14.52 -9.05 -31.84
N ALA A 574 15.36 -9.87 -32.49
CA ALA A 574 14.94 -10.68 -33.64
C ALA A 574 13.84 -11.68 -33.25
N VAL A 575 13.94 -12.29 -32.06
CA VAL A 575 12.88 -13.11 -31.47
C VAL A 575 11.58 -12.31 -31.32
N ALA A 576 11.64 -11.11 -30.77
CA ALA A 576 10.48 -10.24 -30.62
C ALA A 576 9.82 -9.91 -31.98
N ASP A 577 10.62 -9.63 -33.01
CA ASP A 577 10.14 -9.36 -34.37
C ASP A 577 9.42 -10.59 -34.96
N GLY A 578 9.95 -11.79 -34.73
CA GLY A 578 9.31 -13.05 -35.10
C GLY A 578 7.96 -13.28 -34.41
N LYS A 579 7.90 -13.07 -33.09
CA LYS A 579 6.63 -13.18 -32.32
C LYS A 579 5.59 -12.17 -32.79
N ARG A 580 6.01 -10.92 -33.02
CA ARG A 580 5.16 -9.84 -33.54
C ARG A 580 4.58 -10.23 -34.90
N SER A 581 5.41 -10.76 -35.79
CA SER A 581 4.99 -11.19 -37.13
C SER A 581 4.00 -12.35 -37.07
N ALA A 582 4.27 -13.38 -36.25
CA ALA A 582 3.33 -14.49 -36.05
C ALA A 582 1.96 -14.02 -35.57
N TYR A 583 1.94 -13.07 -34.62
CA TYR A 583 0.69 -12.48 -34.12
C TYR A 583 -0.11 -11.77 -35.21
N PHE A 584 0.52 -10.89 -36.00
CA PHE A 584 -0.19 -10.17 -37.06
C PHE A 584 -0.58 -11.06 -38.24
N ILE A 585 0.23 -12.06 -38.58
CA ILE A 585 -0.13 -13.06 -39.59
C ILE A 585 -1.36 -13.86 -39.13
N ASP A 586 -1.43 -14.28 -37.86
CA ASP A 586 -2.62 -14.98 -37.33
C ASP A 586 -3.89 -14.10 -37.40
N LEU A 587 -3.80 -12.82 -37.02
CA LEU A 587 -4.91 -11.87 -37.16
C LEU A 587 -5.33 -11.69 -38.62
N TYR A 588 -4.37 -11.51 -39.52
CA TYR A 588 -4.60 -11.36 -40.95
C TYR A 588 -5.34 -12.57 -41.53
N LEU A 589 -4.82 -13.78 -41.30
CA LEU A 589 -5.42 -15.03 -41.80
C LEU A 589 -6.82 -15.25 -41.25
N ARG A 590 -7.06 -14.90 -39.98
CA ARG A 590 -8.38 -14.98 -39.34
C ARG A 590 -9.32 -13.83 -39.71
N LYS A 591 -8.89 -12.92 -40.60
CA LYS A 591 -9.65 -11.72 -41.01
C LYS A 591 -10.06 -10.84 -39.82
N GLN A 592 -9.21 -10.77 -38.81
CA GLN A 592 -9.39 -9.91 -37.65
C GLN A 592 -8.68 -8.56 -37.87
N PRO A 593 -9.14 -7.48 -37.24
CA PRO A 593 -8.44 -6.19 -37.29
C PRO A 593 -7.00 -6.33 -36.79
N LEU A 594 -6.02 -5.79 -37.54
CA LEU A 594 -4.58 -5.80 -37.18
C LEU A 594 -4.28 -4.85 -36.01
N THR A 595 -4.85 -5.17 -34.86
CA THR A 595 -4.78 -4.36 -33.64
C THR A 595 -3.46 -4.65 -32.94
N PRO A 596 -2.61 -3.64 -32.69
CA PRO A 596 -1.38 -3.85 -31.93
C PRO A 596 -1.64 -4.33 -30.50
N LEU A 597 -0.73 -5.15 -29.98
CA LEU A 597 -0.76 -5.51 -28.57
C LEU A 597 -0.61 -4.26 -27.68
N PRO A 598 -1.32 -4.20 -26.53
CA PRO A 598 -1.20 -3.08 -25.61
C PRO A 598 0.24 -2.97 -25.08
N GLU A 599 0.71 -1.73 -24.92
CA GLU A 599 2.03 -1.46 -24.36
C GLU A 599 2.06 -1.83 -22.87
N LEU A 600 3.05 -2.64 -22.48
CA LEU A 600 3.23 -3.05 -21.09
C LEU A 600 3.89 -1.94 -20.27
N LYS A 601 3.10 -1.18 -19.52
CA LYS A 601 3.59 -0.12 -18.63
C LYS A 601 4.24 -0.73 -17.38
N PRO A 602 5.50 -0.35 -17.06
CA PRO A 602 6.16 -0.85 -15.87
C PRO A 602 5.62 -0.16 -14.61
N VAL A 603 5.54 -0.90 -13.51
CA VAL A 603 5.26 -0.33 -12.20
C VAL A 603 6.31 0.73 -11.82
N SER A 604 5.86 1.80 -11.16
CA SER A 604 6.77 2.84 -10.65
C SER A 604 7.82 2.26 -9.71
N LYS A 605 9.10 2.49 -10.06
CA LYS A 605 10.26 2.13 -9.21
C LYS A 605 10.14 2.73 -7.81
N ARG A 606 9.64 3.97 -7.69
CA ARG A 606 9.39 4.62 -6.39
C ARG A 606 8.36 3.84 -5.57
N SER A 607 7.25 3.43 -6.18
CA SER A 607 6.22 2.63 -5.51
C SER A 607 6.76 1.28 -5.04
N VAL A 608 7.64 0.65 -5.83
CA VAL A 608 8.35 -0.59 -5.45
C VAL A 608 9.30 -0.36 -4.27
N LEU A 609 10.05 0.75 -4.25
CA LEU A 609 10.95 1.04 -3.13
C LEU A 609 10.17 1.29 -1.84
N VAL A 610 9.05 2.02 -1.90
CA VAL A 610 8.21 2.32 -0.71
C VAL A 610 7.66 1.05 -0.05
N ARG A 611 7.33 0.01 -0.83
CA ARG A 611 6.87 -1.28 -0.27
C ARG A 611 8.01 -2.14 0.28
N SER A 612 9.25 -1.95 -0.19
CA SER A 612 10.43 -2.79 0.13
C SER A 612 11.43 -2.16 1.13
N ILE A 613 11.03 -1.14 1.89
CA ILE A 613 11.88 -0.37 2.84
C ILE A 613 12.56 -1.24 3.93
N GLU A 614 12.11 -2.48 4.16
CA GLU A 614 12.54 -3.34 5.27
C GLU A 614 13.27 -4.63 4.82
N GLU A 615 13.75 -4.74 3.58
CA GLU A 615 14.50 -5.93 3.17
C GLU A 615 15.96 -5.86 3.69
N PRO A 616 16.41 -6.85 4.50
CA PRO A 616 17.80 -6.89 4.96
C PRO A 616 18.76 -6.98 3.77
N GLU A 617 19.96 -6.41 3.93
CA GLU A 617 21.05 -6.53 2.95
C GLU A 617 21.43 -8.00 2.79
N THR A 618 20.83 -8.67 1.80
CA THR A 618 21.28 -10.02 1.41
C THR A 618 22.56 -9.84 0.60
N PRO A 619 23.71 -10.36 1.07
CA PRO A 619 24.98 -10.15 0.39
C PRO A 619 24.96 -10.79 -1.00
N ARG A 620 25.43 -10.03 -1.99
CA ARG A 620 25.51 -10.45 -3.39
C ARG A 620 26.47 -11.64 -3.55
N VAL A 621 26.15 -12.53 -4.50
CA VAL A 621 27.10 -13.55 -4.97
C VAL A 621 28.06 -12.92 -5.96
N GLU A 622 29.37 -13.11 -5.81
CA GLU A 622 30.35 -12.66 -6.80
C GLU A 622 30.18 -13.45 -8.11
N ILE A 623 29.61 -12.79 -9.13
CA ILE A 623 29.26 -13.40 -10.42
C ILE A 623 30.39 -13.22 -11.47
N THR A 624 31.54 -12.67 -11.07
CA THR A 624 32.64 -12.23 -11.96
C THR A 624 33.29 -13.34 -12.80
N LYS A 625 32.99 -14.62 -12.56
CA LYS A 625 33.49 -15.77 -13.33
C LYS A 625 32.44 -16.51 -14.20
N ILE A 626 31.21 -16.03 -14.28
CA ILE A 626 30.09 -16.77 -14.94
C ILE A 626 29.88 -16.34 -16.42
N ASP A 627 30.47 -15.22 -16.85
CA ASP A 627 30.28 -14.63 -18.18
C ASP A 627 31.15 -15.25 -19.30
N ARG A 628 32.03 -16.22 -18.97
CA ARG A 628 32.98 -16.85 -19.92
C ARG A 628 32.76 -18.35 -20.16
N MET A 629 31.55 -18.87 -19.96
CA MET A 629 31.21 -20.30 -20.07
C MET A 629 31.87 -21.23 -19.02
N GLU A 630 32.79 -20.77 -18.16
CA GLU A 630 33.54 -21.61 -17.19
C GLU A 630 32.66 -22.47 -16.29
N ARG A 631 31.56 -21.91 -15.76
CA ARG A 631 30.52 -22.65 -15.02
C ARG A 631 29.19 -21.87 -14.98
N THR A 632 28.13 -22.54 -14.56
CA THR A 632 26.86 -21.91 -14.16
C THR A 632 26.81 -21.70 -12.63
N LEU A 633 25.75 -21.06 -12.13
CA LEU A 633 25.52 -20.91 -10.68
C LEU A 633 25.27 -22.29 -10.03
N THR A 634 25.64 -22.46 -8.76
CA THR A 634 25.12 -23.56 -7.94
C THR A 634 23.69 -23.26 -7.51
N GLU A 635 22.96 -24.27 -7.00
CA GLU A 635 21.60 -24.07 -6.45
C GLU A 635 21.59 -23.05 -5.32
N GLU A 636 22.57 -23.11 -4.41
CA GLU A 636 22.71 -22.17 -3.30
C GLU A 636 22.99 -20.74 -3.79
N GLU A 637 23.92 -20.59 -4.75
CA GLU A 637 24.22 -19.29 -5.36
C GLU A 637 23.00 -18.71 -6.08
N ALA A 638 22.25 -19.55 -6.79
CA ALA A 638 21.06 -19.15 -7.51
C ALA A 638 19.92 -18.73 -6.57
N ILE A 639 19.64 -19.51 -5.52
CA ILE A 639 18.65 -19.14 -4.49
C ILE A 639 19.05 -17.82 -3.82
N LYS A 640 20.32 -17.66 -3.45
CA LYS A 640 20.84 -16.46 -2.77
C LYS A 640 20.71 -15.22 -3.65
N GLU A 641 21.13 -15.29 -4.91
CA GLU A 641 21.02 -14.16 -5.84
C GLU A 641 19.55 -13.86 -6.19
N ALA A 642 18.72 -14.88 -6.39
CA ALA A 642 17.30 -14.72 -6.68
C ALA A 642 16.52 -14.11 -5.50
N SER A 643 16.91 -14.43 -4.27
CA SER A 643 16.29 -13.91 -3.03
C SER A 643 16.47 -12.41 -2.84
N ARG A 644 17.38 -11.78 -3.59
CA ARG A 644 17.54 -10.30 -3.64
C ARG A 644 16.41 -9.60 -4.43
N CYS A 645 15.57 -10.34 -5.16
CA CYS A 645 14.55 -9.74 -6.01
C CYS A 645 13.43 -9.05 -5.21
N LEU A 646 13.18 -7.76 -5.49
CA LEU A 646 12.11 -6.95 -4.86
C LEU A 646 10.67 -7.36 -5.28
N ALA A 647 10.54 -8.44 -6.05
CA ALA A 647 9.28 -8.96 -6.59
C ALA A 647 8.39 -7.89 -7.25
N CYS A 648 8.99 -7.05 -8.12
CA CYS A 648 8.39 -5.82 -8.69
C CYS A 648 6.96 -5.98 -9.24
N GLY A 649 6.63 -7.14 -9.82
CA GLY A 649 5.35 -7.39 -10.49
C GLY A 649 4.12 -7.27 -9.58
N CYS A 650 2.97 -6.96 -10.20
CA CYS A 650 1.67 -7.01 -9.53
C CYS A 650 1.19 -8.47 -9.43
N GLY A 651 1.16 -9.03 -8.22
CA GLY A 651 0.27 -10.14 -7.87
C GLY A 651 0.53 -11.54 -8.46
N VAL A 652 1.36 -11.73 -9.50
CA VAL A 652 1.67 -13.09 -9.99
C VAL A 652 2.99 -13.56 -9.36
N GLY A 653 2.88 -14.38 -8.31
CA GLY A 653 3.97 -15.20 -7.80
C GLY A 653 4.64 -14.75 -6.49
N CYS A 654 4.32 -13.58 -5.90
CA CYS A 654 4.95 -13.21 -4.62
C CYS A 654 4.40 -13.99 -3.41
N GLY A 655 3.19 -14.57 -3.52
CA GLY A 655 2.55 -15.40 -2.48
C GLY A 655 2.11 -14.67 -1.21
N ARG A 656 2.62 -13.45 -0.98
CA ARG A 656 2.36 -12.68 0.24
C ARG A 656 0.87 -12.50 0.51
N CYS A 657 0.08 -12.12 -0.49
CA CYS A 657 -1.34 -11.87 -0.30
C CYS A 657 -2.12 -13.12 0.15
N HIS A 658 -1.78 -14.32 -0.35
CA HIS A 658 -2.38 -15.57 0.10
C HIS A 658 -1.87 -15.99 1.48
N GLN A 659 -0.56 -15.86 1.73
CA GLN A 659 0.08 -16.27 2.99
C GLN A 659 -0.31 -15.41 4.19
N VAL A 660 -0.59 -14.11 3.99
CA VAL A 660 -0.95 -13.19 5.09
C VAL A 660 -2.45 -13.01 5.24
N CYS A 661 -3.27 -13.50 4.30
CA CYS A 661 -4.72 -13.35 4.37
C CYS A 661 -5.34 -14.46 5.20
N ILE A 662 -5.48 -14.21 6.50
CA ILE A 662 -6.17 -15.10 7.45
C ILE A 662 -7.68 -15.26 7.18
N TYR A 663 -8.22 -14.54 6.19
CA TYR A 663 -9.65 -14.48 5.87
C TYR A 663 -10.01 -15.12 4.52
N SER A 664 -9.06 -15.82 3.87
CA SER A 664 -9.28 -16.49 2.58
C SER A 664 -9.85 -15.57 1.48
N GLY A 665 -9.48 -14.28 1.50
CA GLY A 665 -9.85 -13.32 0.46
C GLY A 665 -9.05 -13.49 -0.83
N VAL A 666 -8.08 -14.42 -0.86
CA VAL A 666 -7.25 -14.75 -2.02
C VAL A 666 -7.04 -16.25 -2.04
N ASP A 667 -7.68 -16.92 -2.98
CA ASP A 667 -7.49 -18.34 -3.27
C ASP A 667 -6.44 -18.53 -4.36
N LEU A 668 -5.81 -19.70 -4.36
CA LEU A 668 -4.93 -20.14 -5.43
C LEU A 668 -5.69 -21.19 -6.25
N VAL A 669 -6.04 -20.86 -7.49
CA VAL A 669 -6.70 -21.78 -8.42
C VAL A 669 -5.75 -22.05 -9.58
N GLY A 670 -5.15 -23.24 -9.58
CA GLY A 670 -4.02 -23.55 -10.46
C GLY A 670 -2.79 -22.71 -10.10
N GLU A 671 -2.18 -22.06 -11.10
CA GLU A 671 -1.04 -21.13 -10.90
C GLU A 671 -1.46 -19.67 -10.69
N ARG A 672 -2.77 -19.40 -10.59
CA ARG A 672 -3.32 -18.05 -10.53
C ARG A 672 -3.95 -17.78 -9.18
N TYR A 673 -3.74 -16.58 -8.65
CA TYR A 673 -4.50 -16.11 -7.50
C TYR A 673 -5.88 -15.69 -7.98
N VAL A 674 -6.90 -16.43 -7.55
CA VAL A 674 -8.30 -16.11 -7.76
C VAL A 674 -8.84 -15.59 -6.46
N ILE A 675 -9.45 -14.42 -6.49
CA ILE A 675 -9.97 -13.78 -5.29
C ILE A 675 -11.42 -14.23 -5.19
N ASN A 676 -11.72 -15.04 -4.18
CA ASN A 676 -13.02 -15.67 -4.02
C ASN A 676 -14.12 -14.64 -3.74
N GLU A 677 -15.20 -14.74 -4.52
CA GLU A 677 -16.44 -13.98 -4.37
C GLU A 677 -17.12 -14.16 -2.99
#